data_AF-A0A0N1I184-F1
#
_entry.id   AF-A0A0N1I184-F1
#
_cell.length_a   1.000
_cell.length_b   1.000
_cell.length_c   1.000
_cell.angle_alpha   90.00
_cell.angle_beta   90.00
_cell.angle_gamma   90.00
#
_symmetry.space_group_name_H-M   'P 1'
#
loop_
_entity.id
_entity.type
_entity.pdbx_description
1 polymer ?
#
loop_
_entity_poly.entity_id
_entity_poly.type
_entity_poly.pdbx_seq_one_letter_code
_entity_poly.pdbx_strand_id
1 'polypeptide(L)'
;MDADRTAVRVFDLIDSHQLSQAEGALETALKKFPQDDSLHAAEALLKMREGNYPLAKKIAVELSAKKITKPKAVNALVHVLQNCCCWEELAATYERLKPLQNERQISENLVQTYARMGAYAKLQQTATQLYRQYNDPKYQVWMVQGMLAQVPADSNAHMLLKLSTKLLEAAVLTEKGHIVPSTVQTYVDVLAQQEQYATIVDFLLSERAAKIGLLATRLEQLSKMLRKVGRVTAANAVARHLWTAEGDNWTFFSLYKDSLLPPAEGDGADETSTVLEVHGPVPEMRASIDCSTAHHSLEEAVKLAQELQALEEAKHPNKVRRGPYLAELDLLSSLPSAEGELHKKMMAYVRRFYGKPSCYLDLSTFLTPAIAAEIYEWSHTTDSPTNDSSDELDTHTRRMLGLRCYVASWEKTPPAEELHALFDACVEAYRGSRKLSDGLAWSEEGFCDGYITVALNIALRGYAAMKNGTPDYAYLVKGLDALQSVDRRMNNPTWLIYSVCFANLLGLTDCAALHQLAFKNVQLDTMTHIGYWPMLSGLALDDIEKWEGWSESHYSRQGRDCSLLRAKVFNYTSWPAMQDVQRFEAAQRNSLFRWQYPASEFAAVLTSCQTQKDVVVSFETRTEALWQAWERLHSSESESLMDNTDWIVARSMVLGNIHSAQVQELTEALVPVPTREWQLRRSRQILASAFLLHDMAAVHTYQQTSRQSSHAHKGGKGKGSSDTATTANDVPELFCKRMEEQAAGAAAVEYLPAIQCLAKVLRPYIDSLGEVTPEVSKSVLEDLRAYQQSLVTDVAQPHSAADFEAFLYPQAYFMIALLKMAPPKKLPVKEWATVLKETLETALHRYEAATWSTLATRAGQTAPTPVDVLNQLRGAVTSGSFTAQLMEEKLHRVMKYISSLMVELRVYTR
;
A
#
# COMPACT_ATOMS: atom_id res chain seq x y z
N MET A 1 -22.52 50.12 13.38
CA MET A 1 -21.67 49.33 12.47
C MET A 1 -22.47 48.10 12.12
N ASP A 2 -22.73 47.90 10.83
CA ASP A 2 -23.57 46.81 10.36
C ASP A 2 -22.82 45.46 10.47
N ALA A 3 -23.53 44.40 10.83
CA ALA A 3 -22.95 43.05 10.98
C ALA A 3 -22.32 42.58 9.64
N ASP A 4 -22.97 42.90 8.52
CA ASP A 4 -22.50 42.54 7.17
C ASP A 4 -21.19 43.21 6.78
N ARG A 5 -21.02 44.50 7.09
CA ARG A 5 -19.76 45.21 6.80
C ARG A 5 -18.60 44.67 7.63
N THR A 6 -18.90 44.19 8.83
CA THR A 6 -17.91 43.56 9.71
C THR A 6 -17.52 42.17 9.19
N ALA A 7 -18.49 41.36 8.78
CA ALA A 7 -18.25 40.05 8.18
C ALA A 7 -17.44 40.15 6.86
N VAL A 8 -17.75 41.10 5.99
CA VAL A 8 -16.97 41.36 4.76
C VAL A 8 -15.51 41.64 5.08
N ARG A 9 -15.23 42.50 6.07
CA ARG A 9 -13.86 42.79 6.49
C ARG A 9 -13.13 41.55 6.98
N VAL A 10 -13.80 40.67 7.73
CA VAL A 10 -13.20 39.40 8.18
C VAL A 10 -12.89 38.50 6.99
N PHE A 11 -13.81 38.34 6.03
CA PHE A 11 -13.55 37.57 4.81
C PHE A 11 -12.37 38.12 4.01
N ASP A 12 -12.28 39.43 3.81
CA ASP A 12 -11.20 40.04 3.03
C ASP A 12 -9.83 39.85 3.73
N LEU A 13 -9.79 39.82 5.06
CA LEU A 13 -8.57 39.48 5.83
C LEU A 13 -8.18 38.01 5.68
N ILE A 14 -9.16 37.10 5.67
CA ILE A 14 -8.93 35.66 5.44
C ILE A 14 -8.39 35.45 4.02
N ASP A 15 -9.00 36.07 3.01
CA ASP A 15 -8.60 35.96 1.61
C ASP A 15 -7.20 36.56 1.36
N SER A 16 -6.81 37.57 2.14
CA SER A 16 -5.46 38.17 2.12
C SER A 16 -4.41 37.38 2.94
N HIS A 17 -4.76 36.20 3.46
CA HIS A 17 -3.92 35.36 4.33
C HIS A 17 -3.44 36.04 5.64
N GLN A 18 -4.15 37.05 6.14
CA GLN A 18 -3.83 37.74 7.40
C GLN A 18 -4.61 37.11 8.57
N LEU A 19 -4.38 35.82 8.84
CA LEU A 19 -5.19 34.99 9.74
C LEU A 19 -5.27 35.52 11.19
N SER A 20 -4.16 36.00 11.75
CA SER A 20 -4.15 36.55 13.12
C SER A 20 -4.96 37.84 13.26
N GLN A 21 -4.95 38.70 12.24
CA GLN A 21 -5.77 39.91 12.22
C GLN A 21 -7.25 39.56 11.98
N ALA A 22 -7.52 38.53 11.19
CA ALA A 22 -8.86 38.00 10.99
C ALA A 22 -9.44 37.43 12.29
N GLU A 23 -8.66 36.70 13.07
CA GLU A 23 -9.08 36.14 14.37
C GLU A 23 -9.46 37.25 15.36
N GLY A 24 -8.60 38.26 15.55
CA GLY A 24 -8.91 39.38 16.44
C GLY A 24 -10.13 40.20 15.99
N ALA A 25 -10.30 40.38 14.68
CA ALA A 25 -11.48 41.04 14.12
C ALA A 25 -12.76 40.21 14.31
N LEU A 26 -12.66 38.89 14.16
CA LEU A 26 -13.75 37.93 14.33
C LEU A 26 -14.20 37.84 15.79
N GLU A 27 -13.27 37.73 16.76
CA GLU A 27 -13.63 37.72 18.19
C GLU A 27 -14.38 38.99 18.60
N THR A 28 -13.92 40.14 18.10
CA THR A 28 -14.58 41.43 18.35
C THR A 28 -15.97 41.50 17.71
N ALA A 29 -16.14 40.87 16.56
CA ALA A 29 -17.40 40.81 15.84
C ALA A 29 -18.41 39.84 16.49
N LEU A 30 -17.97 38.64 16.88
CA LEU A 30 -18.79 37.62 17.55
C LEU A 30 -19.28 38.09 18.92
N LYS A 31 -18.45 38.84 19.67
CA LYS A 31 -18.89 39.50 20.93
C LYS A 31 -20.04 40.50 20.71
N LYS A 32 -20.10 41.14 19.54
CA LYS A 32 -21.13 42.14 19.21
C LYS A 32 -22.35 41.53 18.51
N PHE A 33 -22.16 40.48 17.73
CA PHE A 33 -23.20 39.83 16.93
C PHE A 33 -23.09 38.29 17.05
N PRO A 34 -23.45 37.70 18.21
CA PRO A 34 -23.19 36.28 18.50
C PRO A 34 -24.04 35.28 17.72
N GLN A 35 -25.02 35.73 16.93
CA GLN A 35 -25.98 34.89 16.22
C GLN A 35 -25.97 35.13 14.70
N ASP A 36 -25.03 35.94 14.19
CA ASP A 36 -24.97 36.21 12.75
C ASP A 36 -24.31 35.06 11.98
N ASP A 37 -25.03 34.47 11.02
CA ASP A 37 -24.56 33.31 10.27
C ASP A 37 -23.35 33.62 9.36
N SER A 38 -23.16 34.87 8.91
CA SER A 38 -21.99 35.24 8.10
C SER A 38 -20.70 35.22 8.91
N LEU A 39 -20.77 35.64 10.18
CA LEU A 39 -19.63 35.59 11.09
C LEU A 39 -19.23 34.15 11.45
N HIS A 40 -20.20 33.28 11.71
CA HIS A 40 -19.91 31.86 11.93
C HIS A 40 -19.37 31.17 10.66
N ALA A 41 -19.85 31.55 9.47
CA ALA A 41 -19.29 31.05 8.22
C ALA A 41 -17.83 31.53 8.02
N ALA A 42 -17.51 32.76 8.44
CA ALA A 42 -16.14 33.26 8.47
C ALA A 42 -15.28 32.54 9.54
N GLU A 43 -15.84 32.22 10.70
CA GLU A 43 -15.19 31.42 11.74
C GLU A 43 -14.82 30.02 11.24
N ALA A 44 -15.77 29.31 10.64
CA ALA A 44 -15.54 27.98 10.06
C ALA A 44 -14.44 28.03 8.98
N LEU A 45 -14.45 29.08 8.13
CA LEU A 45 -13.45 29.28 7.10
C LEU A 45 -12.06 29.57 7.68
N LEU A 46 -11.98 30.42 8.71
CA LEU A 46 -10.74 30.73 9.41
C LEU A 46 -10.15 29.48 10.07
N LYS A 47 -10.94 28.72 10.83
CA LYS A 47 -10.50 27.48 11.48
C LYS A 47 -10.04 26.42 10.50
N MET A 48 -10.67 26.32 9.33
CA MET A 48 -10.20 25.47 8.23
C MET A 48 -8.85 25.94 7.67
N ARG A 49 -8.63 27.25 7.50
CA ARG A 49 -7.34 27.81 7.02
C ARG A 49 -6.21 27.66 8.03
N GLU A 50 -6.52 27.64 9.32
CA GLU A 50 -5.59 27.33 10.42
C GLU A 50 -5.24 25.84 10.51
N GLY A 51 -5.94 24.97 9.78
CA GLY A 51 -5.74 23.51 9.79
C GLY A 51 -6.59 22.77 10.83
N ASN A 52 -7.47 23.46 11.57
CA ASN A 52 -8.39 22.84 12.54
C ASN A 52 -9.68 22.36 11.84
N TYR A 53 -9.55 21.28 11.06
CA TYR A 53 -10.66 20.68 10.32
C TYR A 53 -11.80 20.11 11.20
N PRO A 54 -11.57 19.47 12.36
CA PRO A 54 -12.66 18.94 13.19
C PRO A 54 -13.61 20.04 13.69
N LEU A 55 -13.05 21.16 14.17
CA LEU A 55 -13.85 22.30 14.63
C LEU A 55 -14.57 22.98 13.46
N ALA A 56 -13.86 23.20 12.35
CA ALA A 56 -14.45 23.78 11.14
C ALA A 56 -15.61 22.92 10.61
N LYS A 57 -15.47 21.59 10.62
CA LYS A 57 -16.52 20.63 10.27
C LYS A 57 -17.74 20.80 11.16
N LYS A 58 -17.56 20.82 12.49
CA LYS A 58 -18.67 20.97 13.44
C LYS A 58 -19.48 22.25 13.17
N ILE A 59 -18.81 23.39 13.07
CA ILE A 59 -19.45 24.69 12.82
C ILE A 59 -20.17 24.67 11.46
N ALA A 60 -19.53 24.13 10.41
CA ALA A 60 -20.12 24.06 9.07
C ALA A 60 -21.37 23.16 9.01
N VAL A 61 -21.35 22.02 9.70
CA VAL A 61 -22.53 21.12 9.78
C VAL A 61 -23.69 21.83 10.47
N GLU A 62 -23.45 22.49 11.60
CA GLU A 62 -24.47 23.26 12.32
C GLU A 62 -25.04 24.42 11.46
N LEU A 63 -24.17 25.15 10.76
CA LEU A 63 -24.59 26.21 9.84
C LEU A 63 -25.38 25.68 8.65
N SER A 64 -25.03 24.50 8.14
CA SER A 64 -25.74 23.90 7.01
C SER A 64 -27.20 23.64 7.35
N ALA A 65 -27.55 23.33 8.60
CA ALA A 65 -28.93 23.12 9.03
C ALA A 65 -29.78 24.40 8.98
N LYS A 66 -29.15 25.59 8.99
CA LYS A 66 -29.81 26.88 8.90
C LYS A 66 -30.06 27.32 7.46
N LYS A 67 -31.05 28.19 7.24
CA LYS A 67 -31.37 28.75 5.90
C LYS A 67 -30.55 30.01 5.63
N ILE A 68 -29.30 29.82 5.23
CA ILE A 68 -28.38 30.92 4.90
C ILE A 68 -28.64 31.39 3.47
N THR A 69 -28.85 32.70 3.29
CA THR A 69 -29.16 33.32 1.98
C THR A 69 -28.07 34.25 1.45
N LYS A 70 -27.16 34.71 2.33
CA LYS A 70 -26.12 35.70 1.99
C LYS A 70 -25.01 35.06 1.11
N PRO A 71 -24.71 35.57 -0.10
CA PRO A 71 -23.82 34.89 -1.06
C PRO A 71 -22.39 34.61 -0.56
N LYS A 72 -21.72 35.57 0.09
CA LYS A 72 -20.37 35.35 0.66
C LYS A 72 -20.37 34.26 1.74
N ALA A 73 -21.38 34.26 2.62
CA ALA A 73 -21.53 33.26 3.67
C ALA A 73 -21.84 31.87 3.09
N VAL A 74 -22.70 31.78 2.07
CA VAL A 74 -22.99 30.52 1.35
C VAL A 74 -21.74 29.98 0.66
N ASN A 75 -20.98 30.82 -0.04
CA ASN A 75 -19.75 30.39 -0.71
C ASN A 75 -18.69 29.92 0.30
N ALA A 76 -18.53 30.62 1.42
CA ALA A 76 -17.65 30.20 2.51
C ALA A 76 -18.09 28.85 3.09
N LEU A 77 -19.38 28.69 3.40
CA LEU A 77 -19.95 27.44 3.90
C LEU A 77 -19.72 26.28 2.92
N VAL A 78 -20.05 26.47 1.64
CA VAL A 78 -19.82 25.47 0.58
C VAL A 78 -18.35 25.09 0.51
N HIS A 79 -17.44 26.07 0.52
CA HIS A 79 -16.01 25.83 0.49
C HIS A 79 -15.53 25.02 1.71
N VAL A 80 -16.01 25.35 2.91
CA VAL A 80 -15.66 24.62 4.14
C VAL A 80 -16.22 23.20 4.12
N LEU A 81 -17.50 23.01 3.77
CA LEU A 81 -18.13 21.68 3.67
C LEU A 81 -17.40 20.79 2.65
N GLN A 82 -16.97 21.36 1.52
CA GLN A 82 -16.18 20.63 0.52
C GLN A 82 -14.81 20.20 1.04
N ASN A 83 -14.07 21.09 1.70
CA ASN A 83 -12.74 20.76 2.23
C ASN A 83 -12.81 19.79 3.44
N CYS A 84 -13.90 19.84 4.22
CA CYS A 84 -14.15 18.95 5.34
C CYS A 84 -14.86 17.64 4.93
N CYS A 85 -15.09 17.40 3.63
CA CYS A 85 -15.77 16.21 3.10
C CYS A 85 -17.17 15.96 3.68
N CYS A 86 -17.88 17.02 4.06
CA CYS A 86 -19.24 16.97 4.61
C CYS A 86 -20.25 16.94 3.45
N TRP A 87 -20.23 15.84 2.70
CA TRP A 87 -20.91 15.76 1.41
C TRP A 87 -22.43 15.69 1.53
N GLU A 88 -22.96 15.07 2.58
CA GLU A 88 -24.41 14.98 2.84
C GLU A 88 -24.99 16.38 3.10
N GLU A 89 -24.34 17.13 3.98
CA GLU A 89 -24.71 18.49 4.34
C GLU A 89 -24.55 19.44 3.14
N LEU A 90 -23.50 19.24 2.34
CA LEU A 90 -23.29 20.00 1.11
C LEU A 90 -24.42 19.73 0.09
N ALA A 91 -24.79 18.46 -0.11
CA ALA A 91 -25.89 18.10 -1.00
C ALA A 91 -27.21 18.73 -0.53
N ALA A 92 -27.52 18.62 0.76
CA ALA A 92 -28.71 19.24 1.35
C ALA A 92 -28.70 20.78 1.21
N THR A 93 -27.51 21.40 1.31
CA THR A 93 -27.34 22.84 1.09
C THR A 93 -27.65 23.22 -0.36
N TYR A 94 -27.13 22.48 -1.34
CA TYR A 94 -27.46 22.73 -2.75
C TYR A 94 -28.94 22.49 -3.07
N GLU A 95 -29.58 21.48 -2.49
CA GLU A 95 -31.02 21.24 -2.66
C GLU A 95 -31.86 22.45 -2.18
N ARG A 96 -31.47 23.07 -1.05
CA ARG A 96 -32.12 24.30 -0.56
C ARG A 96 -31.85 25.53 -1.41
N LEU A 97 -30.66 25.62 -2.01
CA LEU A 97 -30.25 26.75 -2.85
C LEU A 97 -30.81 26.67 -4.28
N LYS A 98 -31.17 25.47 -4.75
CA LYS A 98 -31.70 25.22 -6.09
C LYS A 98 -32.81 26.20 -6.52
N PRO A 99 -33.86 26.48 -5.71
CA PRO A 99 -34.89 27.45 -6.08
C PRO A 99 -34.51 28.93 -5.88
N LEU A 100 -33.38 29.23 -5.22
CA LEU A 100 -33.01 30.59 -4.81
C LEU A 100 -31.94 31.24 -5.70
N GLN A 101 -31.19 30.44 -6.45
CA GLN A 101 -30.07 30.88 -7.29
C GLN A 101 -30.18 30.30 -8.71
N ASN A 102 -29.10 30.34 -9.49
CA ASN A 102 -29.08 29.74 -10.83
C ASN A 102 -29.30 28.21 -10.73
N GLU A 103 -30.54 27.80 -10.99
CA GLU A 103 -31.01 26.41 -10.85
C GLU A 103 -30.13 25.42 -11.64
N ARG A 104 -29.68 25.80 -12.84
CA ARG A 104 -28.82 24.96 -13.69
C ARG A 104 -27.49 24.70 -12.99
N GLN A 105 -26.78 25.77 -12.61
CA GLN A 105 -25.46 25.66 -12.00
C GLN A 105 -25.50 24.92 -10.66
N ILE A 106 -26.52 25.20 -9.84
CA ILE A 106 -26.68 24.53 -8.55
C ILE A 106 -27.00 23.04 -8.73
N SER A 107 -27.84 22.69 -9.69
CA SER A 107 -28.14 21.29 -10.00
C SER A 107 -26.93 20.54 -10.57
N GLU A 108 -26.09 21.18 -11.39
CA GLU A 108 -24.81 20.62 -11.83
C GLU A 108 -23.85 20.39 -10.65
N ASN A 109 -23.72 21.37 -9.75
CA ASN A 109 -22.91 21.23 -8.53
C ASN A 109 -23.45 20.13 -7.60
N LEU A 110 -24.77 19.96 -7.53
CA LEU A 110 -25.43 18.90 -6.77
C LEU A 110 -25.12 17.53 -7.37
N VAL A 111 -25.17 17.37 -8.69
CA VAL A 111 -24.75 16.13 -9.38
C VAL A 111 -23.29 15.79 -9.06
N GLN A 112 -22.38 16.77 -9.14
CA GLN A 112 -20.98 16.55 -8.78
C GLN A 112 -20.82 16.15 -7.31
N THR A 113 -21.61 16.74 -6.42
CA THR A 113 -21.62 16.37 -4.99
C THR A 113 -22.10 14.94 -4.81
N TYR A 114 -23.16 14.51 -5.49
CA TYR A 114 -23.60 13.13 -5.48
C TYR A 114 -22.55 12.15 -6.04
N ALA A 115 -21.78 12.57 -7.04
CA ALA A 115 -20.65 11.78 -7.55
C ALA A 115 -19.55 11.62 -6.48
N ARG A 116 -19.22 12.69 -5.75
CA ARG A 116 -18.27 12.66 -4.61
C ARG A 116 -18.74 11.76 -3.48
N MET A 117 -20.05 11.72 -3.24
CA MET A 117 -20.66 10.83 -2.24
C MET A 117 -20.64 9.37 -2.68
N GLY A 118 -20.75 9.11 -3.99
CA GLY A 118 -21.08 7.77 -4.49
C GLY A 118 -22.57 7.45 -4.39
N ALA A 119 -23.41 8.48 -4.21
CA ALA A 119 -24.87 8.36 -4.16
C ALA A 119 -25.45 8.30 -5.58
N TYR A 120 -25.09 7.26 -6.33
CA TYR A 120 -25.30 7.18 -7.78
C TYR A 120 -26.79 7.15 -8.19
N ALA A 121 -27.68 6.65 -7.34
CA ALA A 121 -29.13 6.71 -7.56
C ALA A 121 -29.66 8.16 -7.57
N LYS A 122 -29.24 8.97 -6.59
CA LYS A 122 -29.60 10.41 -6.51
C LYS A 122 -28.95 11.21 -7.64
N LEU A 123 -27.72 10.85 -8.00
CA LEU A 123 -27.02 11.39 -9.15
C LEU A 123 -27.84 11.18 -10.43
N GLN A 124 -28.24 9.92 -10.70
CA GLN A 124 -29.02 9.56 -11.87
C GLN A 124 -30.32 10.36 -11.93
N GLN A 125 -31.07 10.41 -10.82
CA GLN A 125 -32.34 11.16 -10.75
C GLN A 125 -32.15 12.65 -11.09
N THR A 126 -31.11 13.27 -10.53
CA THR A 126 -30.82 14.69 -10.74
C THR A 126 -30.36 14.95 -12.19
N ALA A 127 -29.54 14.07 -12.75
CA ALA A 127 -29.13 14.14 -14.16
C ALA A 127 -30.32 13.98 -15.12
N THR A 128 -31.28 13.10 -14.80
CA THR A 128 -32.53 12.97 -15.57
C THR A 128 -33.34 14.26 -15.55
N GLN A 129 -33.45 14.94 -14.41
CA GLN A 129 -34.15 16.23 -14.30
C GLN A 129 -33.46 17.31 -15.15
N LEU A 130 -32.14 17.43 -15.04
CA LEU A 130 -31.33 18.36 -15.84
C LEU A 130 -31.53 18.13 -17.34
N TYR A 131 -31.51 16.88 -17.78
CA TYR A 131 -31.76 16.55 -19.17
C TYR A 131 -33.18 16.95 -19.62
N ARG A 132 -34.21 16.64 -18.82
CA ARG A 132 -35.59 17.03 -19.14
C ARG A 132 -35.78 18.55 -19.25
N GLN A 133 -35.07 19.32 -18.44
CA GLN A 133 -35.23 20.78 -18.38
C GLN A 133 -34.43 21.51 -19.47
N TYR A 134 -33.21 21.05 -19.78
CA TYR A 134 -32.28 21.78 -20.64
C TYR A 134 -31.91 21.05 -21.95
N ASN A 135 -32.28 19.77 -22.08
CA ASN A 135 -32.06 18.94 -23.27
C ASN A 135 -30.60 18.90 -23.77
N ASP A 136 -29.63 18.98 -22.85
CA ASP A 136 -28.19 18.92 -23.14
C ASP A 136 -27.70 17.46 -23.09
N PRO A 137 -27.16 16.89 -24.19
CA PRO A 137 -26.73 15.50 -24.28
C PRO A 137 -25.72 15.08 -23.20
N LYS A 138 -24.93 16.01 -22.66
CA LYS A 138 -23.97 15.70 -21.59
C LYS A 138 -24.66 15.10 -20.35
N TYR A 139 -25.87 15.55 -20.04
CA TYR A 139 -26.62 15.05 -18.88
C TYR A 139 -27.14 13.62 -19.08
N GLN A 140 -27.30 13.18 -20.33
CA GLN A 140 -27.62 11.78 -20.62
C GLN A 140 -26.42 10.89 -20.35
N VAL A 141 -25.22 11.35 -20.70
CA VAL A 141 -23.97 10.63 -20.38
C VAL A 141 -23.77 10.55 -18.86
N TRP A 142 -24.08 11.62 -18.14
CA TRP A 142 -24.09 11.62 -16.67
C TRP A 142 -25.10 10.64 -16.08
N MET A 143 -26.31 10.58 -16.66
CA MET A 143 -27.33 9.62 -16.27
C MET A 143 -26.85 8.18 -16.51
N VAL A 144 -26.24 7.88 -17.66
CA VAL A 144 -25.65 6.56 -17.97
C VAL A 144 -24.55 6.20 -16.98
N GLN A 145 -23.59 7.08 -16.72
CA GLN A 145 -22.54 6.82 -15.72
C GLN A 145 -23.12 6.56 -14.33
N GLY A 146 -24.15 7.31 -13.93
CA GLY A 146 -24.88 7.06 -12.68
C GLY A 146 -25.56 5.69 -12.63
N MET A 147 -26.15 5.25 -13.75
CA MET A 147 -26.75 3.92 -13.86
C MET A 147 -25.70 2.82 -13.76
N LEU A 148 -24.59 2.95 -14.50
CA LEU A 148 -23.51 1.95 -14.52
C LEU A 148 -22.83 1.83 -13.14
N ALA A 149 -22.66 2.93 -12.44
CA ALA A 149 -22.10 2.94 -11.08
C ALA A 149 -22.95 2.25 -10.02
N GLN A 150 -24.22 1.96 -10.31
CA GLN A 150 -25.11 1.19 -9.44
C GLN A 150 -25.11 -0.31 -9.77
N VAL A 151 -24.49 -0.72 -10.88
CA VAL A 151 -24.47 -2.12 -11.31
C VAL A 151 -23.43 -2.88 -10.48
N PRO A 152 -23.80 -4.01 -9.85
CA PRO A 152 -22.81 -4.88 -9.22
C PRO A 152 -21.79 -5.38 -10.25
N ALA A 153 -20.50 -5.41 -9.88
CA ALA A 153 -19.41 -5.72 -10.82
C ALA A 153 -19.61 -7.05 -11.56
N ASP A 154 -20.14 -8.06 -10.88
CA ASP A 154 -20.32 -9.42 -11.43
C ASP A 154 -21.67 -9.63 -12.12
N SER A 155 -22.50 -8.59 -12.24
CA SER A 155 -23.80 -8.72 -12.90
C SER A 155 -23.72 -8.48 -14.40
N ASN A 156 -24.20 -9.45 -15.17
CA ASN A 156 -24.35 -9.35 -16.64
C ASN A 156 -25.79 -8.99 -17.08
N ALA A 157 -26.81 -9.38 -16.32
CA ALA A 157 -28.22 -9.23 -16.68
C ALA A 157 -28.94 -8.04 -16.02
N HIS A 158 -28.22 -7.14 -15.33
CA HIS A 158 -28.82 -6.05 -14.58
C HIS A 158 -29.69 -5.13 -15.46
N MET A 159 -30.88 -4.73 -14.98
CA MET A 159 -31.81 -3.89 -15.75
C MET A 159 -31.17 -2.55 -16.16
N LEU A 160 -30.34 -1.96 -15.30
CA LEU A 160 -29.64 -0.70 -15.60
C LEU A 160 -28.60 -0.83 -16.71
N LEU A 161 -28.01 -2.02 -16.94
CA LEU A 161 -27.12 -2.25 -18.08
C LEU A 161 -27.90 -2.15 -19.38
N LYS A 162 -29.03 -2.86 -19.47
CA LYS A 162 -29.92 -2.82 -20.66
C LYS A 162 -30.45 -1.42 -20.93
N LEU A 163 -30.80 -0.67 -19.89
CA LEU A 163 -31.25 0.72 -20.03
C LEU A 163 -30.11 1.64 -20.50
N SER A 164 -28.90 1.44 -19.97
CA SER A 164 -27.71 2.20 -20.37
C SER A 164 -27.38 1.97 -21.85
N THR A 165 -27.41 0.73 -22.33
CA THR A 165 -27.25 0.39 -23.76
C THR A 165 -28.24 1.15 -24.62
N LYS A 166 -29.54 1.08 -24.30
CA LYS A 166 -30.60 1.77 -25.06
C LYS A 166 -30.40 3.28 -25.10
N LEU A 167 -30.01 3.89 -23.98
CA LEU A 167 -29.75 5.32 -23.90
C LEU A 167 -28.51 5.73 -24.71
N LEU A 168 -27.46 4.91 -24.66
CA LEU A 168 -26.25 5.13 -25.45
C LEU A 168 -26.57 5.08 -26.95
N GLU A 169 -27.32 4.07 -27.40
CA GLU A 169 -27.70 3.93 -28.81
C GLU A 169 -28.63 5.04 -29.31
N ALA A 170 -29.68 5.32 -28.54
CA ALA A 170 -30.80 6.16 -29.00
C ALA A 170 -30.53 7.66 -28.86
N ALA A 171 -29.58 8.06 -28.01
CA ALA A 171 -29.38 9.47 -27.71
C ALA A 171 -27.92 9.91 -27.66
N VAL A 172 -27.03 9.12 -27.04
CA VAL A 172 -25.62 9.54 -26.88
C VAL A 172 -24.82 9.36 -28.16
N LEU A 173 -24.92 8.20 -28.81
CA LEU A 173 -24.17 7.82 -30.01
C LEU A 173 -24.87 8.22 -31.31
N THR A 174 -25.55 9.36 -31.30
CA THR A 174 -26.26 9.96 -32.45
C THR A 174 -25.57 11.25 -32.89
N GLU A 175 -25.82 11.75 -34.10
CA GLU A 175 -25.18 12.99 -34.61
C GLU A 175 -25.37 14.21 -33.70
N LYS A 176 -26.50 14.28 -32.98
CA LYS A 176 -26.82 15.35 -32.03
C LYS A 176 -26.43 15.02 -30.59
N GLY A 177 -25.88 13.83 -30.35
CA GLY A 177 -25.48 13.34 -29.05
C GLY A 177 -24.09 13.81 -28.62
N HIS A 178 -23.62 13.32 -27.48
CA HIS A 178 -22.29 13.63 -26.94
C HIS A 178 -21.32 12.50 -27.26
N ILE A 179 -20.86 12.42 -28.51
CA ILE A 179 -19.94 11.36 -28.94
C ILE A 179 -18.50 11.77 -28.67
N VAL A 180 -17.91 11.13 -27.67
CA VAL A 180 -16.48 11.20 -27.34
C VAL A 180 -15.89 9.79 -27.23
N PRO A 181 -14.57 9.60 -27.39
CA PRO A 181 -13.93 8.27 -27.32
C PRO A 181 -14.37 7.44 -26.11
N SER A 182 -14.46 8.06 -24.94
CA SER A 182 -14.87 7.40 -23.71
C SER A 182 -16.32 6.91 -23.74
N THR A 183 -17.25 7.62 -24.37
CA THR A 183 -18.67 7.17 -24.49
C THR A 183 -18.83 6.00 -25.44
N VAL A 184 -18.02 5.94 -26.50
CA VAL A 184 -17.97 4.81 -27.42
C VAL A 184 -17.36 3.60 -26.73
N GLN A 185 -16.26 3.79 -26.00
CA GLN A 185 -15.65 2.75 -25.17
C GLN A 185 -16.64 2.21 -24.13
N THR A 186 -17.34 3.11 -23.43
CA THR A 186 -18.37 2.75 -22.44
C THR A 186 -19.43 1.84 -23.05
N TYR A 187 -19.87 2.14 -24.28
CA TYR A 187 -20.84 1.30 -24.98
C TYR A 187 -20.31 -0.11 -25.27
N VAL A 188 -19.06 -0.21 -25.75
CA VAL A 188 -18.38 -1.50 -25.95
C VAL A 188 -18.27 -2.28 -24.63
N ASP A 189 -17.83 -1.63 -23.55
CA ASP A 189 -17.66 -2.27 -22.24
C ASP A 189 -18.99 -2.75 -21.65
N VAL A 190 -20.06 -1.96 -21.79
CA VAL A 190 -21.40 -2.30 -21.31
C VAL A 190 -22.01 -3.47 -22.08
N LEU A 191 -21.77 -3.55 -23.39
CA LEU A 191 -22.17 -4.71 -24.18
C LEU A 191 -21.32 -5.94 -23.84
N ALA A 192 -20.01 -5.76 -23.57
CA ALA A 192 -19.11 -6.84 -23.20
C ALA A 192 -19.49 -7.43 -21.83
N GLN A 193 -19.87 -6.59 -20.87
CA GLN A 193 -20.43 -7.01 -19.58
C GLN A 193 -21.77 -7.74 -19.73
N GLN A 194 -22.56 -7.44 -20.76
CA GLN A 194 -23.79 -8.15 -21.11
C GLN A 194 -23.55 -9.40 -21.97
N GLU A 195 -22.29 -9.73 -22.28
CA GLU A 195 -21.89 -10.86 -23.14
C GLU A 195 -22.49 -10.79 -24.56
N GLN A 196 -22.86 -9.59 -25.04
CA GLN A 196 -23.42 -9.37 -26.38
C GLN A 196 -22.32 -9.18 -27.43
N TYR A 197 -21.42 -10.15 -27.54
CA TYR A 197 -20.21 -10.01 -28.36
C TYR A 197 -20.48 -9.82 -29.85
N ALA A 198 -21.52 -10.46 -30.40
CA ALA A 198 -21.90 -10.31 -31.81
C ALA A 198 -22.29 -8.86 -32.15
N THR A 199 -23.10 -8.23 -31.29
CA THR A 199 -23.49 -6.82 -31.45
C THR A 199 -22.30 -5.87 -31.35
N ILE A 200 -21.30 -6.19 -30.53
CA ILE A 200 -20.06 -5.42 -30.45
C ILE A 200 -19.29 -5.51 -31.77
N VAL A 201 -19.16 -6.71 -32.35
CA VAL A 201 -18.49 -6.89 -33.64
C VAL A 201 -19.16 -6.04 -34.72
N ASP A 202 -20.48 -6.12 -34.86
CA ASP A 202 -21.23 -5.32 -35.85
C ASP A 202 -21.01 -3.81 -35.64
N PHE A 203 -21.06 -3.36 -34.39
CA PHE A 203 -20.79 -1.97 -34.06
C PHE A 203 -19.36 -1.56 -34.41
N LEU A 204 -18.36 -2.37 -34.04
CA LEU A 204 -16.95 -2.14 -34.32
C LEU A 204 -16.61 -2.22 -35.81
N LEU A 205 -17.45 -2.76 -36.68
CA LEU A 205 -17.29 -2.68 -38.14
C LEU A 205 -17.93 -1.40 -38.73
N SER A 206 -18.92 -0.84 -38.05
CA SER A 206 -19.68 0.34 -38.51
C SER A 206 -18.90 1.67 -38.44
N GLU A 207 -19.31 2.67 -39.22
CA GLU A 207 -18.70 4.02 -39.18
C GLU A 207 -18.83 4.69 -37.80
N ARG A 208 -19.85 4.33 -37.00
CA ARG A 208 -20.12 4.90 -35.67
C ARG A 208 -19.01 4.60 -34.67
N ALA A 209 -18.36 3.44 -34.79
CA ALA A 209 -17.27 3.06 -33.91
C ALA A 209 -15.95 3.79 -34.22
N ALA A 210 -15.83 4.51 -35.35
CA ALA A 210 -14.62 5.25 -35.69
C ALA A 210 -14.26 6.34 -34.66
N LYS A 211 -15.22 6.76 -33.83
CA LYS A 211 -15.02 7.75 -32.76
C LYS A 211 -14.35 7.19 -31.49
N ILE A 212 -14.12 5.87 -31.42
CA ILE A 212 -13.45 5.23 -30.27
C ILE A 212 -12.00 5.68 -30.09
N GLY A 213 -11.35 6.16 -31.16
CA GLY A 213 -9.98 6.64 -31.13
C GLY A 213 -9.19 6.15 -32.33
N LEU A 214 -7.97 5.68 -32.08
CA LEU A 214 -7.09 5.15 -33.11
C LEU A 214 -7.65 3.86 -33.71
N LEU A 215 -7.43 3.66 -35.01
CA LEU A 215 -7.83 2.43 -35.71
C LEU A 215 -7.24 1.18 -35.04
N ALA A 216 -6.00 1.25 -34.56
CA ALA A 216 -5.36 0.13 -33.88
C ALA A 216 -6.13 -0.33 -32.62
N THR A 217 -6.58 0.61 -31.77
CA THR A 217 -7.39 0.32 -30.57
C THR A 217 -8.71 -0.35 -30.94
N ARG A 218 -9.35 0.12 -32.01
CA ARG A 218 -10.60 -0.46 -32.53
C ARG A 218 -10.40 -1.89 -33.04
N LEU A 219 -9.33 -2.13 -33.79
CA LEU A 219 -8.98 -3.45 -34.31
C LEU A 219 -8.58 -4.42 -33.18
N GLU A 220 -7.90 -3.93 -32.14
CA GLU A 220 -7.54 -4.74 -30.97
C GLU A 220 -8.80 -5.28 -30.28
N GLN A 221 -9.78 -4.41 -30.04
CA GLN A 221 -11.06 -4.82 -29.50
C GLN A 221 -11.82 -5.75 -30.44
N LEU A 222 -11.83 -5.43 -31.73
CA LEU A 222 -12.52 -6.23 -32.74
C LEU A 222 -11.99 -7.68 -32.74
N SER A 223 -10.67 -7.87 -32.73
CA SER A 223 -10.07 -9.21 -32.68
C SER A 223 -10.46 -9.96 -31.39
N LYS A 224 -10.40 -9.31 -30.22
CA LYS A 224 -10.83 -9.91 -28.95
C LYS A 224 -12.30 -10.35 -29.01
N MET A 225 -13.18 -9.51 -29.57
CA MET A 225 -14.62 -9.80 -29.66
C MET A 225 -14.93 -10.88 -30.70
N LEU A 226 -14.28 -10.86 -31.87
CA LEU A 226 -14.40 -11.90 -32.89
C LEU A 226 -14.05 -13.29 -32.31
N ARG A 227 -12.98 -13.36 -31.51
CA ARG A 227 -12.60 -14.59 -30.81
C ARG A 227 -13.66 -15.05 -29.82
N LYS A 228 -14.27 -14.13 -29.06
CA LYS A 228 -15.38 -14.44 -28.12
C LYS A 228 -16.66 -14.90 -28.80
N VAL A 229 -16.92 -14.46 -30.04
CA VAL A 229 -18.05 -14.93 -30.87
C VAL A 229 -17.76 -16.31 -31.49
N GLY A 230 -16.50 -16.75 -31.52
CA GLY A 230 -16.06 -18.00 -32.17
C GLY A 230 -15.59 -17.82 -33.61
N ARG A 231 -15.47 -16.59 -34.13
CA ARG A 231 -14.94 -16.28 -35.47
C ARG A 231 -13.40 -16.18 -35.42
N VAL A 232 -12.75 -17.31 -35.18
CA VAL A 232 -11.31 -17.38 -34.87
C VAL A 232 -10.44 -16.95 -36.05
N THR A 233 -10.79 -17.34 -37.28
CA THR A 233 -10.01 -16.97 -38.48
C THR A 233 -9.99 -15.48 -38.73
N ALA A 234 -11.15 -14.83 -38.66
CA ALA A 234 -11.26 -13.38 -38.75
C ALA A 234 -10.49 -12.69 -37.60
N ALA A 235 -10.58 -13.22 -36.37
CA ALA A 235 -9.85 -12.68 -35.23
C ALA A 235 -8.32 -12.73 -35.46
N ASN A 236 -7.82 -13.84 -35.99
CA ASN A 236 -6.41 -14.04 -36.32
C ASN A 236 -5.95 -13.11 -37.44
N ALA A 237 -6.72 -12.98 -38.54
CA ALA A 237 -6.39 -12.07 -39.63
C ALA A 237 -6.28 -10.62 -39.16
N VAL A 238 -7.18 -10.17 -38.28
CA VAL A 238 -7.12 -8.83 -37.66
C VAL A 238 -5.88 -8.68 -36.78
N ALA A 239 -5.60 -9.66 -35.93
CA ALA A 239 -4.43 -9.62 -35.04
C ALA A 239 -3.10 -9.66 -35.83
N ARG A 240 -3.04 -10.46 -36.89
CA ARG A 240 -1.92 -10.52 -37.84
C ARG A 240 -1.71 -9.17 -38.51
N HIS A 241 -2.78 -8.54 -38.97
CA HIS A 241 -2.72 -7.21 -39.59
C HIS A 241 -2.11 -6.17 -38.62
N LEU A 242 -2.58 -6.16 -37.36
CA LEU A 242 -2.04 -5.28 -36.31
C LEU A 242 -0.55 -5.54 -36.05
N TRP A 243 -0.16 -6.80 -35.85
CA TRP A 243 1.22 -7.13 -35.54
C TRP A 243 2.16 -6.88 -36.72
N THR A 244 1.68 -7.07 -37.96
CA THR A 244 2.47 -6.75 -39.17
C THR A 244 2.70 -5.24 -39.31
N ALA A 245 1.73 -4.41 -38.92
CA ALA A 245 1.86 -2.96 -38.93
C ALA A 245 2.86 -2.47 -37.86
N GLU A 246 2.79 -3.02 -36.64
CA GLU A 246 3.66 -2.67 -35.51
C GLU A 246 4.27 -3.92 -34.85
N GLY A 247 5.33 -4.47 -35.46
CA GLY A 247 5.97 -5.72 -35.03
C GLY A 247 6.59 -5.72 -33.63
N ASP A 248 6.85 -4.54 -33.06
CA ASP A 248 7.43 -4.38 -31.71
C ASP A 248 6.37 -4.28 -30.60
N ASN A 249 5.08 -4.19 -30.94
CA ASN A 249 4.00 -4.06 -29.98
C ASN A 249 3.64 -5.44 -29.39
N TRP A 250 4.06 -5.69 -28.14
CA TRP A 250 3.84 -6.97 -27.47
C TRP A 250 2.35 -7.31 -27.30
N THR A 251 1.48 -6.31 -27.10
CA THR A 251 0.02 -6.55 -26.99
C THR A 251 -0.54 -7.11 -28.29
N PHE A 252 -0.08 -6.64 -29.45
CA PHE A 252 -0.52 -7.18 -30.75
C PHE A 252 0.01 -8.58 -30.99
N PHE A 253 1.27 -8.86 -30.60
CA PHE A 253 1.81 -10.21 -30.63
C PHE A 253 1.02 -11.18 -29.74
N SER A 254 0.76 -10.81 -28.48
CA SER A 254 -0.03 -11.64 -27.56
C SER A 254 -1.43 -11.90 -28.10
N LEU A 255 -2.11 -10.87 -28.61
CA LEU A 255 -3.43 -11.00 -29.24
C LEU A 255 -3.40 -11.97 -30.44
N TYR A 256 -2.35 -11.88 -31.27
CA TYR A 256 -2.15 -12.77 -32.41
C TYR A 256 -1.87 -14.21 -31.96
N LYS A 257 -0.97 -14.42 -31.00
CA LYS A 257 -0.69 -15.75 -30.43
C LYS A 257 -1.94 -16.38 -29.81
N ASP A 258 -2.68 -15.62 -29.00
CA ASP A 258 -3.92 -16.08 -28.35
C ASP A 258 -5.01 -16.46 -29.36
N SER A 259 -5.03 -15.81 -30.53
CA SER A 259 -5.97 -16.14 -31.60
C SER A 259 -5.67 -17.47 -32.31
N LEU A 260 -4.45 -18.02 -32.18
CA LEU A 260 -4.08 -19.33 -32.71
C LEU A 260 -4.48 -20.48 -31.77
N LEU A 261 -4.78 -20.17 -30.50
CA LEU A 261 -5.21 -21.16 -29.51
C LEU A 261 -6.73 -21.39 -29.61
N PRO A 262 -7.21 -22.64 -29.46
CA PRO A 262 -8.64 -22.94 -29.50
C PRO A 262 -9.43 -22.06 -28.51
N PRO A 263 -10.65 -21.62 -28.86
CA PRO A 263 -11.51 -20.90 -27.91
C PRO A 263 -11.87 -21.83 -26.74
N ALA A 264 -11.98 -21.25 -25.53
CA ALA A 264 -12.20 -22.03 -24.31
C ALA A 264 -13.55 -22.75 -24.29
N GLU A 265 -14.58 -22.21 -24.95
CA GLU A 265 -15.91 -22.82 -25.11
C GLU A 265 -16.57 -22.27 -26.40
N GLY A 266 -17.15 -23.15 -27.24
CA GLY A 266 -18.03 -22.78 -28.36
C GLY A 266 -17.89 -23.64 -29.64
N ASP A 267 -18.97 -24.33 -30.02
CA ASP A 267 -19.20 -24.95 -31.35
C ASP A 267 -19.55 -23.86 -32.40
N GLY A 268 -18.69 -22.84 -32.54
CA GLY A 268 -18.87 -21.79 -33.53
C GLY A 268 -18.43 -22.26 -34.91
N ALA A 269 -19.38 -22.47 -35.83
CA ALA A 269 -19.06 -22.68 -37.23
C ALA A 269 -18.42 -21.41 -37.81
N ASP A 270 -17.23 -21.57 -38.39
CA ASP A 270 -16.49 -20.47 -39.00
C ASP A 270 -17.24 -19.99 -40.27
N GLU A 271 -17.93 -18.85 -40.18
CA GLU A 271 -18.63 -18.28 -41.33
C GLU A 271 -17.61 -17.78 -42.38
N THR A 272 -17.84 -18.18 -43.63
CA THR A 272 -17.06 -17.96 -44.85
C THR A 272 -17.09 -16.52 -45.37
N SER A 273 -16.95 -15.51 -44.51
CA SER A 273 -16.75 -14.14 -44.98
C SER A 273 -15.25 -13.92 -45.26
N THR A 274 -14.90 -13.80 -46.54
CA THR A 274 -13.50 -13.73 -47.00
C THR A 274 -12.83 -12.39 -46.71
N VAL A 275 -13.58 -11.30 -46.63
CA VAL A 275 -13.05 -9.95 -46.38
C VAL A 275 -13.87 -9.24 -45.30
N LEU A 276 -13.17 -8.65 -44.34
CA LEU A 276 -13.74 -7.90 -43.24
C LEU A 276 -13.48 -6.40 -43.46
N GLU A 277 -14.56 -5.65 -43.66
CA GLU A 277 -14.53 -4.21 -43.92
C GLU A 277 -14.80 -3.42 -42.65
N VAL A 278 -13.83 -2.60 -42.25
CA VAL A 278 -13.93 -1.67 -41.13
C VAL A 278 -14.21 -0.29 -41.70
N HIS A 279 -15.43 0.21 -41.49
CA HIS A 279 -15.87 1.49 -42.03
C HIS A 279 -15.47 2.67 -41.15
N GLY A 280 -15.19 3.81 -41.77
CA GLY A 280 -14.83 5.05 -41.10
C GLY A 280 -15.05 6.28 -41.98
N PRO A 281 -15.16 7.49 -41.39
CA PRO A 281 -15.46 8.71 -42.14
C PRO A 281 -14.28 9.13 -43.04
N VAL A 282 -13.04 8.86 -42.59
CA VAL A 282 -11.79 9.19 -43.29
C VAL A 282 -11.01 7.92 -43.65
N PRO A 283 -10.17 7.94 -44.70
CA PRO A 283 -9.38 6.77 -45.12
C PRO A 283 -8.51 6.15 -44.02
N GLU A 284 -7.92 6.98 -43.16
CA GLU A 284 -7.07 6.54 -42.03
C GLU A 284 -7.81 5.73 -40.95
N MET A 285 -9.15 5.78 -40.96
CA MET A 285 -10.03 5.05 -40.04
C MET A 285 -10.70 3.84 -40.70
N ARG A 286 -10.32 3.52 -41.94
CA ARG A 286 -10.83 2.38 -42.70
C ARG A 286 -9.77 1.29 -42.78
N ALA A 287 -10.20 0.04 -42.73
CA ALA A 287 -9.36 -1.12 -43.00
C ALA A 287 -10.16 -2.17 -43.75
N SER A 288 -9.54 -2.79 -44.76
CA SER A 288 -10.06 -3.98 -45.43
C SER A 288 -9.09 -5.11 -45.11
N ILE A 289 -9.59 -6.14 -44.42
CA ILE A 289 -8.78 -7.23 -43.87
C ILE A 289 -9.23 -8.51 -44.55
N ASP A 290 -8.31 -9.12 -45.29
CA ASP A 290 -8.54 -10.41 -45.95
C ASP A 290 -8.41 -11.55 -44.93
N CYS A 291 -9.55 -12.18 -44.60
CA CYS A 291 -9.61 -13.28 -43.64
C CYS A 291 -8.89 -14.54 -44.14
N SER A 292 -8.64 -14.67 -45.46
CA SER A 292 -7.86 -15.79 -46.01
C SER A 292 -6.38 -15.74 -45.64
N THR A 293 -5.91 -14.58 -45.15
CA THR A 293 -4.55 -14.41 -44.61
C THR A 293 -4.42 -14.89 -43.16
N ALA A 294 -5.46 -15.49 -42.57
CA ALA A 294 -5.33 -16.09 -41.24
C ALA A 294 -4.28 -17.21 -41.25
N HIS A 295 -3.50 -17.28 -40.17
CA HIS A 295 -2.65 -18.43 -39.87
C HIS A 295 -3.40 -19.40 -38.96
N HIS A 296 -3.05 -20.68 -39.05
CA HIS A 296 -3.71 -21.76 -38.32
C HIS A 296 -2.76 -22.57 -37.45
N SER A 297 -1.48 -22.22 -37.45
CA SER A 297 -0.44 -22.97 -36.75
C SER A 297 0.62 -22.05 -36.12
N LEU A 298 1.30 -22.55 -35.09
CA LEU A 298 2.42 -21.86 -34.46
C LEU A 298 3.64 -21.79 -35.39
N GLU A 299 3.81 -22.77 -36.28
CA GLU A 299 4.88 -22.80 -37.27
C GLU A 299 4.76 -21.64 -38.28
N GLU A 300 3.55 -21.30 -38.70
CA GLU A 300 3.29 -20.10 -39.51
C GLU A 300 3.57 -18.81 -38.74
N ALA A 301 3.24 -18.78 -37.45
CA ALA A 301 3.57 -17.66 -36.57
C ALA A 301 5.09 -17.44 -36.43
N VAL A 302 5.87 -18.53 -36.31
CA VAL A 302 7.34 -18.45 -36.26
C VAL A 302 7.89 -17.85 -37.55
N LYS A 303 7.37 -18.26 -38.71
CA LYS A 303 7.75 -17.67 -40.01
C LYS A 303 7.43 -16.18 -40.07
N LEU A 304 6.24 -15.78 -39.62
CA LEU A 304 5.87 -14.37 -39.56
C LEU A 304 6.82 -13.57 -38.65
N ALA A 305 7.19 -14.10 -37.49
CA ALA A 305 8.17 -13.45 -36.62
C ALA A 305 9.51 -13.21 -37.34
N GLN A 306 9.99 -14.20 -38.09
CA GLN A 306 11.23 -14.11 -38.88
C GLN A 306 11.11 -13.09 -40.03
N GLU A 307 9.97 -13.05 -40.72
CA GLU A 307 9.67 -12.03 -41.74
C GLU A 307 9.69 -10.61 -41.15
N LEU A 308 9.10 -10.45 -39.96
CA LEU A 308 9.09 -9.16 -39.25
C LEU A 308 10.49 -8.76 -38.78
N GLN A 309 11.33 -9.70 -38.36
CA GLN A 309 12.74 -9.43 -38.07
C GLN A 309 13.48 -8.93 -39.31
N ALA A 310 13.33 -9.60 -40.46
CA ALA A 310 13.97 -9.19 -41.71
C ALA A 310 13.50 -7.80 -42.17
N LEU A 311 12.20 -7.51 -42.03
CA LEU A 311 11.64 -6.18 -42.32
C LEU A 311 12.19 -5.11 -41.38
N GLU A 312 12.36 -5.44 -40.10
CA GLU A 312 12.92 -4.54 -39.09
C GLU A 312 14.40 -4.24 -39.37
N GLU A 313 15.20 -5.26 -39.72
CA GLU A 313 16.60 -5.09 -40.12
C GLU A 313 16.72 -4.20 -41.37
N ALA A 314 15.79 -4.34 -42.34
CA ALA A 314 15.76 -3.50 -43.53
C ALA A 314 15.36 -2.04 -43.23
N LYS A 315 14.39 -1.82 -42.33
CA LYS A 315 13.89 -0.48 -41.97
C LYS A 315 14.82 0.27 -41.00
N HIS A 316 15.44 -0.45 -40.06
CA HIS A 316 16.18 0.11 -38.95
C HIS A 316 17.53 -0.59 -38.75
N PRO A 317 18.46 -0.53 -39.72
CA PRO A 317 19.71 -1.31 -39.71
C PRO A 317 20.61 -1.01 -38.50
N ASN A 318 20.54 0.21 -37.95
CA ASN A 318 21.37 0.65 -36.83
C ASN A 318 20.63 0.63 -35.47
N LYS A 319 19.32 0.33 -35.44
CA LYS A 319 18.50 0.38 -34.23
C LYS A 319 17.33 -0.61 -34.31
N VAL A 320 17.68 -1.87 -34.45
CA VAL A 320 16.73 -2.98 -34.53
C VAL A 320 15.93 -3.09 -33.24
N ARG A 321 14.59 -3.15 -33.37
CA ARG A 321 13.67 -3.35 -32.25
C ARG A 321 13.58 -4.83 -31.83
N ARG A 322 13.38 -5.08 -30.54
CA ARG A 322 13.51 -6.43 -29.94
C ARG A 322 12.26 -7.31 -30.07
N GLY A 323 11.08 -6.73 -30.26
CA GLY A 323 9.80 -7.42 -30.20
C GLY A 323 9.69 -8.63 -31.13
N PRO A 324 9.99 -8.52 -32.43
CA PRO A 324 9.93 -9.67 -33.35
C PRO A 324 10.86 -10.82 -32.99
N TYR A 325 11.99 -10.52 -32.33
CA TYR A 325 12.93 -11.55 -31.86
C TYR A 325 12.39 -12.24 -30.61
N LEU A 326 11.84 -11.50 -29.66
CA LEU A 326 11.21 -12.07 -28.47
C LEU A 326 9.97 -12.91 -28.82
N ALA A 327 9.19 -12.46 -29.81
CA ALA A 327 8.05 -13.22 -30.31
C ALA A 327 8.48 -14.58 -30.89
N GLU A 328 9.60 -14.63 -31.63
CA GLU A 328 10.13 -15.90 -32.13
C GLU A 328 10.51 -16.84 -30.97
N LEU A 329 11.19 -16.34 -29.93
CA LEU A 329 11.57 -17.13 -28.75
C LEU A 329 10.33 -17.68 -28.02
N ASP A 330 9.33 -16.83 -27.80
CA ASP A 330 8.09 -17.21 -27.12
C ASP A 330 7.28 -18.26 -27.92
N LEU A 331 7.21 -18.11 -29.25
CA LEU A 331 6.58 -19.11 -30.12
C LEU A 331 7.33 -20.44 -30.14
N LEU A 332 8.66 -20.41 -30.26
CA LEU A 332 9.49 -21.63 -30.24
C LEU A 332 9.42 -22.33 -28.88
N SER A 333 9.36 -21.60 -27.77
CA SER A 333 9.17 -22.18 -26.43
C SER A 333 7.83 -22.89 -26.26
N SER A 334 6.83 -22.52 -27.08
CA SER A 334 5.52 -23.16 -27.10
C SER A 334 5.48 -24.42 -27.99
N LEU A 335 6.58 -24.74 -28.70
CA LEU A 335 6.71 -25.89 -29.60
C LEU A 335 7.67 -26.94 -28.99
N PRO A 336 7.18 -28.08 -28.48
CA PRO A 336 8.01 -29.09 -27.82
C PRO A 336 9.12 -29.69 -28.71
N SER A 337 8.91 -29.73 -30.03
CA SER A 337 9.88 -30.24 -31.01
C SER A 337 10.99 -29.24 -31.36
N ALA A 338 10.92 -28.01 -30.85
CA ALA A 338 11.78 -26.90 -31.28
C ALA A 338 12.89 -26.54 -30.28
N GLU A 339 13.16 -27.35 -29.25
CA GLU A 339 14.13 -27.05 -28.19
C GLU A 339 15.52 -26.66 -28.73
N GLY A 340 16.04 -27.41 -29.71
CA GLY A 340 17.33 -27.11 -30.35
C GLY A 340 17.34 -25.80 -31.15
N GLU A 341 16.24 -25.44 -31.80
CA GLU A 341 16.15 -24.17 -32.53
C GLU A 341 15.95 -22.99 -31.57
N LEU A 342 15.17 -23.17 -30.50
CA LEU A 342 15.05 -22.19 -29.41
C LEU A 342 16.42 -21.86 -28.83
N HIS A 343 17.22 -22.88 -28.51
CA HIS A 343 18.59 -22.71 -28.01
C HIS A 343 19.44 -21.85 -28.96
N LYS A 344 19.45 -22.18 -30.25
CA LYS A 344 20.20 -21.44 -31.27
C LYS A 344 19.73 -19.99 -31.39
N LYS A 345 18.42 -19.75 -31.34
CA LYS A 345 17.81 -18.41 -31.43
C LYS A 345 18.06 -17.58 -30.17
N MET A 346 18.06 -18.19 -28.99
CA MET A 346 18.47 -17.56 -27.73
C MET A 346 19.91 -17.04 -27.82
N MET A 347 20.85 -17.85 -28.31
CA MET A 347 22.24 -17.41 -28.49
C MET A 347 22.39 -16.31 -29.53
N ALA A 348 21.59 -16.33 -30.60
CA ALA A 348 21.54 -15.23 -31.57
C ALA A 348 21.00 -13.93 -30.93
N TYR A 349 19.97 -14.03 -30.10
CA TYR A 349 19.41 -12.91 -29.34
C TYR A 349 20.45 -12.29 -28.39
N VAL A 350 21.14 -13.13 -27.60
CA VAL A 350 22.20 -12.73 -26.69
C VAL A 350 23.28 -11.92 -27.42
N ARG A 351 23.83 -12.46 -28.50
CA ARG A 351 24.89 -11.79 -29.29
C ARG A 351 24.45 -10.44 -29.85
N ARG A 352 23.14 -10.24 -30.06
CA ARG A 352 22.58 -9.00 -30.59
C ARG A 352 22.23 -7.97 -29.52
N PHE A 353 21.72 -8.41 -28.37
CA PHE A 353 21.10 -7.52 -27.38
C PHE A 353 21.82 -7.47 -26.03
N TYR A 354 22.92 -8.20 -25.80
CA TYR A 354 23.61 -8.23 -24.50
C TYR A 354 23.97 -6.85 -23.94
N GLY A 355 24.28 -5.89 -24.81
CA GLY A 355 24.60 -4.50 -24.44
C GLY A 355 23.41 -3.70 -23.90
N LYS A 356 22.21 -4.30 -23.86
CA LYS A 356 20.98 -3.67 -23.34
C LYS A 356 20.66 -4.22 -21.95
N PRO A 357 20.39 -3.36 -20.95
CA PRO A 357 20.05 -3.81 -19.59
C PRO A 357 18.84 -4.77 -19.51
N SER A 358 17.89 -4.66 -20.46
CA SER A 358 16.72 -5.55 -20.51
C SER A 358 17.03 -6.99 -20.90
N CYS A 359 18.18 -7.24 -21.54
CA CYS A 359 18.47 -8.52 -22.17
C CYS A 359 18.35 -9.70 -21.19
N TYR A 360 18.80 -9.53 -19.95
CA TYR A 360 18.61 -10.57 -18.93
C TYR A 360 17.14 -10.86 -18.64
N LEU A 361 16.32 -9.82 -18.44
CA LEU A 361 14.89 -9.98 -18.15
C LEU A 361 14.18 -10.66 -19.32
N ASP A 362 14.52 -10.23 -20.54
CA ASP A 362 14.02 -10.79 -21.80
C ASP A 362 14.35 -12.30 -21.93
N LEU A 363 15.51 -12.74 -21.46
CA LEU A 363 15.97 -14.14 -21.52
C LEU A 363 15.44 -15.00 -20.36
N SER A 364 15.22 -14.41 -19.19
CA SER A 364 14.98 -15.12 -17.92
C SER A 364 13.83 -16.13 -17.97
N THR A 365 12.81 -15.90 -18.81
CA THR A 365 11.66 -16.78 -19.01
C THR A 365 11.97 -18.04 -19.82
N PHE A 366 13.06 -18.03 -20.60
CA PHE A 366 13.44 -19.08 -21.54
C PHE A 366 14.74 -19.82 -21.15
N LEU A 367 15.37 -19.44 -20.03
CA LEU A 367 16.64 -20.03 -19.61
C LEU A 367 16.48 -21.49 -19.19
N THR A 368 17.29 -22.35 -19.79
CA THR A 368 17.59 -23.71 -19.29
C THR A 368 19.02 -23.74 -18.75
N PRO A 369 19.39 -24.70 -17.87
CA PRO A 369 20.76 -24.83 -17.39
C PRO A 369 21.79 -24.94 -18.52
N ALA A 370 21.45 -25.61 -19.63
CA ALA A 370 22.32 -25.74 -20.79
C ALA A 370 22.54 -24.41 -21.52
N ILE A 371 21.47 -23.65 -21.78
CA ILE A 371 21.56 -22.33 -22.41
C ILE A 371 22.35 -21.36 -21.51
N ALA A 372 22.05 -21.35 -20.21
CA ALA A 372 22.73 -20.49 -19.25
C ALA A 372 24.22 -20.79 -19.15
N ALA A 373 24.62 -22.07 -19.16
CA ALA A 373 26.02 -22.47 -19.20
C ALA A 373 26.72 -21.98 -20.48
N GLU A 374 26.11 -22.14 -21.66
CA GLU A 374 26.70 -21.65 -22.91
C GLU A 374 26.83 -20.11 -22.92
N ILE A 375 25.82 -19.38 -22.44
CA ILE A 375 25.89 -17.91 -22.30
C ILE A 375 27.03 -17.52 -21.34
N TYR A 376 27.18 -18.24 -20.23
CA TYR A 376 28.25 -18.01 -19.27
C TYR A 376 29.63 -18.25 -19.90
N GLU A 377 29.82 -19.37 -20.60
CA GLU A 377 31.08 -19.67 -21.32
C GLU A 377 31.36 -18.61 -22.40
N TRP A 378 30.37 -18.28 -23.23
CA TRP A 378 30.48 -17.22 -24.24
C TRP A 378 30.84 -15.86 -23.62
N SER A 379 30.32 -15.54 -22.44
CA SER A 379 30.62 -14.27 -21.77
C SER A 379 32.09 -14.13 -21.34
N HIS A 380 32.85 -15.24 -21.33
CA HIS A 380 34.28 -15.28 -21.03
C HIS A 380 35.15 -15.34 -22.29
N THR A 381 34.58 -15.44 -23.49
CA THR A 381 35.38 -15.49 -24.73
C THR A 381 35.92 -14.12 -25.11
N THR A 382 37.21 -14.07 -25.42
CA THR A 382 37.95 -12.88 -25.85
C THR A 382 37.95 -12.74 -27.37
N ASP A 383 36.78 -12.84 -28.01
CA ASP A 383 36.69 -12.70 -29.46
C ASP A 383 36.78 -11.23 -29.91
N SER A 384 38.04 -10.81 -30.12
CA SER A 384 38.53 -9.89 -31.16
C SER A 384 38.55 -8.36 -30.86
N PRO A 385 39.18 -7.51 -31.71
CA PRO A 385 40.50 -6.94 -31.46
C PRO A 385 40.51 -5.40 -31.63
N THR A 386 40.81 -4.59 -30.61
CA THR A 386 41.49 -3.28 -30.76
C THR A 386 41.59 -2.58 -29.41
N ASN A 387 42.75 -1.94 -29.17
CA ASN A 387 43.03 -1.13 -27.99
C ASN A 387 42.13 0.12 -27.94
N ASP A 388 41.06 0.11 -27.13
CA ASP A 388 40.44 1.33 -26.59
C ASP A 388 39.47 1.00 -25.43
N SER A 389 39.28 1.93 -24.50
CA SER A 389 38.41 1.83 -23.30
C SER A 389 36.95 1.37 -23.55
N SER A 390 36.44 1.48 -24.79
CA SER A 390 35.13 0.96 -25.19
C SER A 390 35.04 -0.57 -25.12
N ASP A 391 36.18 -1.27 -25.15
CA ASP A 391 36.27 -2.73 -25.07
C ASP A 391 36.12 -3.26 -23.63
N GLU A 392 36.56 -2.46 -22.64
CA GLU A 392 36.51 -2.84 -21.21
C GLU A 392 35.06 -2.88 -20.70
N LEU A 393 34.26 -1.85 -20.99
CA LEU A 393 32.85 -1.79 -20.59
C LEU A 393 32.03 -2.90 -21.26
N ASP A 394 32.29 -3.18 -22.54
CA ASP A 394 31.63 -4.24 -23.30
C ASP A 394 31.89 -5.62 -22.68
N THR A 395 33.16 -5.89 -22.35
CA THR A 395 33.61 -7.10 -21.66
C THR A 395 32.86 -7.30 -20.34
N HIS A 396 32.78 -6.25 -19.51
CA HIS A 396 32.05 -6.32 -18.25
C HIS A 396 30.54 -6.53 -18.46
N THR A 397 29.96 -5.87 -19.46
CA THR A 397 28.53 -6.01 -19.79
C THR A 397 28.19 -7.45 -20.19
N ARG A 398 29.00 -8.09 -21.05
CA ARG A 398 28.86 -9.51 -21.40
C ARG A 398 29.00 -10.40 -20.18
N ARG A 399 30.06 -10.22 -19.39
CA ARG A 399 30.33 -11.04 -18.21
C ARG A 399 29.23 -10.94 -17.15
N MET A 400 28.67 -9.76 -16.92
CA MET A 400 27.52 -9.59 -16.02
C MET A 400 26.27 -10.34 -16.53
N LEU A 401 25.99 -10.29 -17.83
CA LEU A 401 24.88 -11.06 -18.41
C LEU A 401 25.08 -12.57 -18.19
N GLY A 402 26.28 -13.07 -18.51
CA GLY A 402 26.61 -14.48 -18.30
C GLY A 402 26.45 -14.92 -16.85
N LEU A 403 26.96 -14.13 -15.91
CA LEU A 403 26.80 -14.39 -14.47
C LEU A 403 25.33 -14.39 -14.03
N ARG A 404 24.54 -13.41 -14.51
CA ARG A 404 23.10 -13.34 -14.19
C ARG A 404 22.36 -14.57 -14.70
N CYS A 405 22.59 -14.99 -15.94
CA CYS A 405 22.00 -16.19 -16.52
C CYS A 405 22.42 -17.46 -15.75
N TYR A 406 23.72 -17.59 -15.44
CA TYR A 406 24.26 -18.75 -14.73
C TYR A 406 23.64 -18.91 -13.34
N VAL A 407 23.69 -17.86 -12.51
CA VAL A 407 23.13 -17.89 -11.14
C VAL A 407 21.61 -18.07 -11.17
N ALA A 408 20.91 -17.49 -12.16
CA ALA A 408 19.47 -17.66 -12.32
C ALA A 408 19.05 -19.10 -12.63
N SER A 409 19.92 -19.87 -13.30
CA SER A 409 19.64 -21.25 -13.73
C SER A 409 19.95 -22.33 -12.68
N TRP A 410 20.45 -21.96 -11.51
CA TRP A 410 20.79 -22.94 -10.47
C TRP A 410 19.54 -23.63 -9.93
N GLU A 411 19.30 -24.86 -10.34
CA GLU A 411 18.27 -25.74 -9.76
C GLU A 411 18.68 -26.24 -8.38
N LYS A 412 19.97 -26.56 -8.22
CA LYS A 412 20.60 -26.91 -6.95
C LYS A 412 21.75 -25.96 -6.70
N THR A 413 21.85 -25.47 -5.48
CA THR A 413 22.93 -24.57 -5.09
C THR A 413 24.28 -25.29 -5.22
N PRO A 414 25.27 -24.68 -5.89
CA PRO A 414 26.62 -25.22 -5.98
C PRO A 414 27.28 -25.46 -4.62
N PRO A 415 28.37 -26.24 -4.56
CA PRO A 415 29.16 -26.42 -3.35
C PRO A 415 29.63 -25.09 -2.74
N ALA A 416 29.75 -25.04 -1.41
CA ALA A 416 30.09 -23.82 -0.69
C ALA A 416 31.39 -23.14 -1.16
N GLU A 417 32.41 -23.92 -1.52
CA GLU A 417 33.68 -23.40 -2.05
C GLU A 417 33.48 -22.63 -3.36
N GLU A 418 32.65 -23.16 -4.26
CA GLU A 418 32.33 -22.53 -5.54
C GLU A 418 31.50 -21.25 -5.34
N LEU A 419 30.50 -21.29 -4.45
CA LEU A 419 29.72 -20.10 -4.08
C LEU A 419 30.60 -18.97 -3.56
N HIS A 420 31.52 -19.28 -2.63
CA HIS A 420 32.42 -18.28 -2.07
C HIS A 420 33.36 -17.71 -3.13
N ALA A 421 33.96 -18.57 -3.96
CA ALA A 421 34.83 -18.14 -5.04
C ALA A 421 34.11 -17.24 -6.05
N LEU A 422 32.88 -17.60 -6.45
CA LEU A 422 32.10 -16.81 -7.39
C LEU A 422 31.64 -15.47 -6.80
N PHE A 423 31.24 -15.47 -5.52
CA PHE A 423 30.92 -14.25 -4.79
C PHE A 423 32.12 -13.29 -4.77
N ASP A 424 33.30 -13.78 -4.36
CA ASP A 424 34.50 -12.96 -4.27
C ASP A 424 34.94 -12.46 -5.65
N ALA A 425 34.83 -13.29 -6.69
CA ALA A 425 35.09 -12.89 -8.06
C ALA A 425 34.16 -11.75 -8.54
N CYS A 426 32.89 -11.75 -8.13
CA CYS A 426 31.97 -10.66 -8.45
C CYS A 426 32.35 -9.35 -7.74
N VAL A 427 32.68 -9.42 -6.44
CA VAL A 427 33.09 -8.24 -5.66
C VAL A 427 34.40 -7.65 -6.20
N GLU A 428 35.38 -8.49 -6.54
CA GLU A 428 36.64 -8.03 -7.13
C GLU A 428 36.44 -7.47 -8.55
N ALA A 429 35.56 -8.07 -9.36
CA ALA A 429 35.23 -7.53 -10.68
C ALA A 429 34.59 -6.13 -10.58
N TYR A 430 33.71 -5.91 -9.59
CA TYR A 430 33.16 -4.58 -9.31
C TYR A 430 34.27 -3.58 -8.91
N ARG A 431 35.13 -3.96 -7.96
CA ARG A 431 36.23 -3.10 -7.48
C ARG A 431 37.18 -2.69 -8.62
N GLY A 432 37.54 -3.64 -9.49
CA GLY A 432 38.42 -3.38 -10.63
C GLY A 432 37.80 -2.50 -11.72
N SER A 433 36.47 -2.53 -11.87
CA SER A 433 35.74 -1.80 -12.92
C SER A 433 35.15 -0.46 -12.46
N ARG A 434 35.23 -0.14 -11.16
CA ARG A 434 34.68 1.08 -10.54
C ARG A 434 34.99 2.37 -11.32
N LYS A 435 36.23 2.53 -11.78
CA LYS A 435 36.71 3.69 -12.58
C LYS A 435 35.86 4.01 -13.81
N LEU A 436 35.20 3.00 -14.39
CA LEU A 436 34.34 3.19 -15.56
C LEU A 436 33.13 4.07 -15.25
N SER A 437 32.75 4.14 -13.98
CA SER A 437 31.58 4.86 -13.50
C SER A 437 31.92 6.26 -12.94
N ASP A 438 33.19 6.70 -12.95
CA ASP A 438 33.61 7.97 -12.33
C ASP A 438 32.95 9.20 -12.99
N GLY A 439 32.66 9.13 -14.29
CA GLY A 439 32.02 10.21 -15.05
C GLY A 439 30.50 10.32 -14.89
N LEU A 440 29.87 9.35 -14.22
CA LEU A 440 28.41 9.34 -14.03
C LEU A 440 27.96 10.33 -12.96
N ALA A 441 26.76 10.89 -13.17
CA ALA A 441 26.11 11.71 -12.16
C ALA A 441 25.88 10.89 -10.88
N TRP A 442 25.81 11.55 -9.74
CA TRP A 442 25.59 10.86 -8.47
C TRP A 442 24.30 10.01 -8.48
N SER A 443 23.26 10.46 -9.19
CA SER A 443 21.96 9.80 -9.30
C SER A 443 21.90 8.63 -10.28
N GLU A 444 22.97 8.36 -11.04
CA GLU A 444 23.00 7.28 -12.02
C GLU A 444 23.58 6.00 -11.41
N GLU A 445 22.99 4.85 -11.76
CA GLU A 445 23.53 3.53 -11.42
C GLU A 445 24.88 3.34 -12.13
N GLY A 446 25.85 2.75 -11.43
CA GLY A 446 27.15 2.43 -12.00
C GLY A 446 27.05 1.38 -13.09
N PHE A 447 27.90 1.49 -14.10
CA PHE A 447 27.88 0.58 -15.26
C PHE A 447 28.08 -0.89 -14.88
N CYS A 448 28.84 -1.15 -13.80
CA CYS A 448 29.22 -2.49 -13.36
C CYS A 448 28.55 -2.89 -12.04
N ASP A 449 27.53 -2.14 -11.59
CA ASP A 449 26.75 -2.42 -10.37
C ASP A 449 26.12 -3.83 -10.40
N GLY A 450 25.85 -4.36 -11.59
CA GLY A 450 25.31 -5.69 -11.79
C GLY A 450 26.10 -6.81 -11.12
N TYR A 451 27.42 -6.68 -10.95
CA TYR A 451 28.24 -7.66 -10.22
C TYR A 451 27.83 -7.80 -8.75
N ILE A 452 27.54 -6.68 -8.08
CA ILE A 452 27.12 -6.70 -6.68
C ILE A 452 25.72 -7.31 -6.57
N THR A 453 24.82 -7.00 -7.50
CA THR A 453 23.49 -7.64 -7.53
C THR A 453 23.58 -9.15 -7.71
N VAL A 454 24.52 -9.64 -8.53
CA VAL A 454 24.81 -11.08 -8.64
C VAL A 454 25.36 -11.63 -7.33
N ALA A 455 26.34 -10.96 -6.71
CA ALA A 455 26.92 -11.39 -5.43
C ALA A 455 25.86 -11.51 -4.32
N LEU A 456 24.93 -10.56 -4.23
CA LEU A 456 23.81 -10.59 -3.28
C LEU A 456 22.87 -11.77 -3.55
N ASN A 457 22.61 -12.09 -4.82
CA ASN A 457 21.83 -13.28 -5.19
C ASN A 457 22.54 -14.60 -4.85
N ILE A 458 23.87 -14.65 -5.01
CA ILE A 458 24.69 -15.79 -4.57
C ILE A 458 24.58 -15.95 -3.05
N ALA A 459 24.67 -14.86 -2.29
CA ALA A 459 24.49 -14.86 -0.84
C ALA A 459 23.08 -15.33 -0.43
N LEU A 460 22.03 -14.84 -1.08
CA LEU A 460 20.65 -15.27 -0.82
C LEU A 460 20.47 -16.77 -1.07
N ARG A 461 20.98 -17.28 -2.20
CA ARG A 461 20.89 -18.70 -2.54
C ARG A 461 21.75 -19.58 -1.62
N GLY A 462 22.90 -19.08 -1.16
CA GLY A 462 23.72 -19.74 -0.15
C GLY A 462 23.02 -19.83 1.21
N TYR A 463 22.34 -18.76 1.63
CA TYR A 463 21.51 -18.74 2.84
C TYR A 463 20.32 -19.71 2.72
N ALA A 464 19.63 -19.70 1.58
CA ALA A 464 18.45 -20.54 1.34
C ALA A 464 18.79 -22.03 1.12
N ALA A 465 20.03 -22.34 0.73
CA ALA A 465 20.51 -23.70 0.57
C ALA A 465 20.64 -24.40 1.94
N MET A 466 19.55 -25.00 2.39
CA MET A 466 19.50 -25.70 3.69
C MET A 466 20.62 -26.75 3.79
N LYS A 467 21.55 -26.58 4.73
CA LYS A 467 22.48 -27.62 5.15
C LYS A 467 21.92 -28.24 6.42
N ASN A 468 21.53 -29.52 6.37
CA ASN A 468 21.00 -30.28 7.52
C ASN A 468 19.75 -29.66 8.20
N GLY A 469 18.96 -28.86 7.48
CA GLY A 469 17.74 -28.23 8.01
C GLY A 469 17.94 -26.84 8.65
N THR A 470 19.15 -26.27 8.62
CA THR A 470 19.43 -24.92 9.13
C THR A 470 20.01 -24.00 8.05
N PRO A 471 19.50 -22.77 7.86
CA PRO A 471 20.09 -21.76 6.99
C PRO A 471 21.48 -21.31 7.46
N ASP A 472 22.39 -21.02 6.53
CA ASP A 472 23.71 -20.46 6.85
C ASP A 472 23.69 -18.93 6.75
N TYR A 473 23.61 -18.28 7.91
CA TYR A 473 23.53 -16.82 8.00
C TYR A 473 24.86 -16.12 7.70
N ALA A 474 25.99 -16.83 7.61
CA ALA A 474 27.27 -16.22 7.26
C ALA A 474 27.24 -15.61 5.84
N TYR A 475 26.42 -16.17 4.94
CA TYR A 475 26.20 -15.59 3.61
C TYR A 475 25.53 -14.21 3.68
N LEU A 476 24.58 -14.00 4.61
CA LEU A 476 23.92 -12.71 4.79
C LEU A 476 24.89 -11.65 5.30
N VAL A 477 25.74 -12.01 6.27
CA VAL A 477 26.82 -11.14 6.79
C VAL A 477 27.77 -10.75 5.66
N LYS A 478 28.23 -11.72 4.86
CA LYS A 478 29.11 -11.47 3.71
C LYS A 478 28.45 -10.54 2.69
N GLY A 479 27.17 -10.73 2.40
CA GLY A 479 26.39 -9.88 1.49
C GLY A 479 26.23 -8.44 1.99
N LEU A 480 25.89 -8.25 3.27
CA LEU A 480 25.81 -6.93 3.89
C LEU A 480 27.15 -6.21 3.89
N ASP A 481 28.21 -6.89 4.30
CA ASP A 481 29.53 -6.28 4.40
C ASP A 481 30.09 -5.90 3.02
N ALA A 482 29.71 -6.63 1.95
CA ALA A 482 30.05 -6.23 0.58
C ALA A 482 29.49 -4.84 0.21
N LEU A 483 28.28 -4.50 0.69
CA LEU A 483 27.64 -3.20 0.47
C LEU A 483 28.36 -2.03 1.15
N GLN A 484 29.26 -2.29 2.11
CA GLN A 484 30.07 -1.22 2.70
C GLN A 484 31.05 -0.61 1.70
N SER A 485 31.52 -1.42 0.75
CA SER A 485 32.61 -1.08 -0.17
C SER A 485 32.17 -0.58 -1.54
N VAL A 486 30.85 -0.44 -1.76
CA VAL A 486 30.29 -0.03 -3.05
C VAL A 486 30.03 1.47 -3.11
N ASP A 487 30.24 2.03 -4.29
CA ASP A 487 29.92 3.42 -4.57
C ASP A 487 28.44 3.63 -4.78
N ARG A 488 27.98 4.85 -4.50
CA ARG A 488 26.59 5.27 -4.80
C ARG A 488 25.54 4.31 -4.24
N ARG A 489 25.85 3.58 -3.16
CA ARG A 489 24.92 2.65 -2.49
C ARG A 489 23.55 3.26 -2.25
N MET A 490 23.54 4.51 -1.79
CA MET A 490 22.33 5.28 -1.48
C MET A 490 21.47 5.61 -2.71
N ASN A 491 21.94 5.37 -3.92
CA ASN A 491 21.22 5.65 -5.16
C ASN A 491 20.77 4.36 -5.87
N ASN A 492 21.13 3.19 -5.34
CA ASN A 492 20.72 1.90 -5.88
C ASN A 492 19.60 1.30 -5.00
N PRO A 493 18.31 1.45 -5.36
CA PRO A 493 17.20 0.98 -4.53
C PRO A 493 17.22 -0.54 -4.34
N THR A 494 17.71 -1.31 -5.33
CA THR A 494 17.84 -2.76 -5.22
C THR A 494 18.79 -3.14 -4.08
N TRP A 495 19.94 -2.48 -3.99
CA TRP A 495 20.91 -2.73 -2.91
C TRP A 495 20.41 -2.27 -1.55
N LEU A 496 19.68 -1.16 -1.49
CA LEU A 496 19.05 -0.69 -0.25
C LEU A 496 18.03 -1.71 0.26
N ILE A 497 17.19 -2.25 -0.63
CA ILE A 497 16.21 -3.29 -0.25
C ILE A 497 16.93 -4.57 0.19
N TYR A 498 17.97 -5.03 -0.52
CA TYR A 498 18.78 -6.16 -0.08
C TYR A 498 19.39 -5.91 1.31
N SER A 499 19.90 -4.71 1.55
CA SER A 499 20.46 -4.31 2.85
C SER A 499 19.43 -4.43 3.97
N VAL A 500 18.22 -3.89 3.74
CA VAL A 500 17.12 -3.97 4.71
C VAL A 500 16.71 -5.42 4.95
N CYS A 501 16.53 -6.21 3.90
CA CYS A 501 16.11 -7.60 4.01
C CYS A 501 17.15 -8.48 4.72
N PHE A 502 18.43 -8.39 4.33
CA PHE A 502 19.50 -9.15 4.96
C PHE A 502 19.72 -8.73 6.41
N ALA A 503 19.66 -7.44 6.71
CA ALA A 503 19.71 -6.95 8.08
C ALA A 503 18.55 -7.54 8.90
N ASN A 504 17.33 -7.50 8.36
CA ASN A 504 16.13 -7.99 9.07
C ASN A 504 16.14 -9.50 9.30
N LEU A 505 16.66 -10.29 8.34
CA LEU A 505 16.89 -11.73 8.54
C LEU A 505 17.88 -12.02 9.69
N LEU A 506 18.84 -11.11 9.90
CA LEU A 506 19.76 -11.11 11.04
C LEU A 506 19.17 -10.44 12.31
N GLY A 507 17.89 -10.06 12.33
CA GLY A 507 17.26 -9.35 13.45
C GLY A 507 17.71 -7.88 13.60
N LEU A 508 18.40 -7.33 12.61
CA LEU A 508 18.89 -5.94 12.58
C LEU A 508 18.00 -5.07 11.69
N THR A 509 18.21 -3.76 11.74
CA THR A 509 17.52 -2.81 10.83
C THR A 509 18.52 -1.80 10.32
N ASP A 510 18.53 -1.60 9.01
CA ASP A 510 19.27 -0.56 8.34
C ASP A 510 18.40 0.70 8.15
N CYS A 511 18.37 1.55 9.17
CA CYS A 511 17.58 2.78 9.16
C CYS A 511 18.02 3.75 8.06
N ALA A 512 19.32 3.81 7.75
CA ALA A 512 19.85 4.69 6.71
C ALA A 512 19.29 4.31 5.33
N ALA A 513 19.28 3.01 5.00
CA ALA A 513 18.67 2.52 3.76
C ALA A 513 17.16 2.82 3.70
N LEU A 514 16.44 2.62 4.80
CA LEU A 514 15.00 2.90 4.89
C LEU A 514 14.68 4.39 4.71
N HIS A 515 15.46 5.28 5.30
CA HIS A 515 15.31 6.73 5.12
C HIS A 515 15.55 7.14 3.67
N GLN A 516 16.55 6.55 3.03
CA GLN A 516 16.90 6.82 1.65
C GLN A 516 15.86 6.30 0.65
N LEU A 517 15.21 5.16 0.93
CA LEU A 517 14.09 4.64 0.13
C LEU A 517 12.88 5.58 0.14
N ALA A 518 12.74 6.43 1.17
CA ALA A 518 11.82 7.56 1.21
C ALA A 518 10.37 7.24 0.79
N PHE A 519 9.79 6.19 1.37
CA PHE A 519 8.43 5.72 1.08
C PHE A 519 7.37 6.81 1.31
N LYS A 520 6.45 6.98 0.35
CA LYS A 520 5.41 8.03 0.38
C LYS A 520 4.04 7.51 -0.04
N ASN A 521 3.00 8.12 0.54
CA ASN A 521 1.60 7.94 0.14
C ASN A 521 1.21 6.45 0.05
N VAL A 522 0.82 5.98 -1.14
CA VAL A 522 0.39 4.58 -1.38
C VAL A 522 1.46 3.56 -1.00
N GLN A 523 2.75 3.93 -1.03
CA GLN A 523 3.83 3.03 -0.62
C GLN A 523 3.80 2.70 0.87
N LEU A 524 3.14 3.52 1.69
CA LEU A 524 2.94 3.24 3.11
C LEU A 524 1.98 2.06 3.34
N ASP A 525 1.22 1.69 2.31
CA ASP A 525 0.32 0.54 2.28
C ASP A 525 0.98 -0.64 1.53
N THR A 526 1.59 -0.38 0.38
CA THR A 526 2.14 -1.43 -0.50
C THR A 526 3.55 -1.90 -0.12
N MET A 527 4.34 -1.10 0.58
CA MET A 527 5.74 -1.41 0.93
C MET A 527 5.95 -1.75 2.42
N THR A 528 4.89 -2.09 3.16
CA THR A 528 4.98 -2.43 4.60
C THR A 528 5.92 -3.62 4.87
N HIS A 529 6.01 -4.57 3.92
CA HIS A 529 6.93 -5.72 3.94
C HIS A 529 8.43 -5.34 3.91
N ILE A 530 8.79 -4.20 3.31
CA ILE A 530 10.17 -3.68 3.27
C ILE A 530 10.36 -2.53 4.26
N GLY A 531 9.34 -1.73 4.53
CA GLY A 531 9.43 -0.56 5.39
C GLY A 531 9.10 -0.87 6.85
N TYR A 532 7.81 -1.03 7.13
CA TYR A 532 7.27 -1.13 8.49
C TYR A 532 7.75 -2.37 9.27
N TRP A 533 7.64 -3.57 8.69
CA TRP A 533 7.99 -4.82 9.40
C TRP A 533 9.48 -4.93 9.77
N PRO A 534 10.42 -4.52 8.90
CA PRO A 534 11.84 -4.44 9.28
C PRO A 534 12.14 -3.42 10.38
N MET A 535 11.45 -2.27 10.41
CA MET A 535 11.60 -1.28 11.50
C MET A 535 11.10 -1.85 12.83
N LEU A 536 9.97 -2.55 12.81
CA LEU A 536 9.40 -3.18 14.01
C LEU A 536 10.31 -4.27 14.58
N SER A 537 10.84 -5.15 13.71
CA SER A 537 11.68 -6.28 14.15
C SER A 537 13.00 -5.84 14.77
N GLY A 538 13.66 -4.80 14.26
CA GLY A 538 14.90 -4.28 14.87
C GLY A 538 14.69 -3.10 15.81
N LEU A 539 13.46 -2.91 16.30
CA LEU A 539 13.08 -1.95 17.35
C LEU A 539 13.48 -0.51 17.00
N ALA A 540 13.28 -0.07 15.76
CA ALA A 540 13.51 1.32 15.35
C ALA A 540 12.28 2.21 15.68
N LEU A 541 11.95 2.35 16.97
CA LEU A 541 10.67 2.95 17.40
C LEU A 541 10.48 4.39 16.89
N ASP A 542 11.55 5.20 16.88
CA ASP A 542 11.53 6.58 16.38
C ASP A 542 11.16 6.66 14.88
N ASP A 543 11.43 5.61 14.10
CA ASP A 543 11.08 5.52 12.68
C ASP A 543 9.69 4.91 12.46
N ILE A 544 9.26 4.01 13.35
CA ILE A 544 7.88 3.49 13.38
C ILE A 544 6.89 4.61 13.65
N GLU A 545 7.17 5.48 14.63
CA GLU A 545 6.33 6.64 14.94
C GLU A 545 6.15 7.56 13.71
N LYS A 546 7.25 7.80 12.96
CA LYS A 546 7.19 8.58 11.71
C LYS A 546 6.36 7.87 10.64
N TRP A 547 6.56 6.57 10.46
CA TRP A 547 5.80 5.77 9.49
C TRP A 547 4.31 5.86 9.78
N GLU A 548 3.92 5.67 11.04
CA GLU A 548 2.53 5.70 11.48
C GLU A 548 1.91 7.10 11.32
N GLY A 549 2.64 8.16 11.65
CA GLY A 549 2.20 9.54 11.39
C GLY A 549 2.02 9.82 9.88
N TRP A 550 2.89 9.28 9.03
CA TRP A 550 2.71 9.38 7.58
C TRP A 550 1.51 8.55 7.09
N SER A 551 1.29 7.36 7.64
CA SER A 551 0.13 6.52 7.35
C SER A 551 -1.18 7.19 7.75
N GLU A 552 -1.25 7.80 8.94
CA GLU A 552 -2.39 8.60 9.38
C GLU A 552 -2.66 9.76 8.39
N SER A 553 -1.62 10.51 8.01
CA SER A 553 -1.75 11.58 7.01
C SER A 553 -2.21 11.05 5.64
N HIS A 554 -1.80 9.86 5.23
CA HIS A 554 -2.23 9.25 3.97
C HIS A 554 -3.71 8.84 4.02
N TYR A 555 -4.11 8.03 5.00
CA TYR A 555 -5.48 7.50 5.09
C TYR A 555 -6.52 8.58 5.45
N SER A 556 -6.15 9.60 6.22
CA SER A 556 -7.03 10.73 6.53
C SER A 556 -7.37 11.57 5.28
N ARG A 557 -6.42 11.72 4.36
CA ARG A 557 -6.63 12.44 3.09
C ARG A 557 -7.32 11.61 2.02
N GLN A 558 -7.23 10.29 2.11
CA GLN A 558 -7.74 9.37 1.09
C GLN A 558 -9.22 9.60 0.76
N GLY A 559 -10.09 9.76 1.77
CA GLY A 559 -11.51 10.00 1.53
C GLY A 559 -11.77 11.28 0.72
N ARG A 560 -11.03 12.35 1.03
CA ARG A 560 -11.08 13.61 0.30
C ARG A 560 -10.56 13.46 -1.13
N ASP A 561 -9.37 12.90 -1.27
CA ASP A 561 -8.65 12.86 -2.54
C ASP A 561 -9.36 11.90 -3.54
N CYS A 562 -9.84 10.74 -3.06
CA CYS A 562 -10.64 9.81 -3.87
C CYS A 562 -11.99 10.42 -4.28
N SER A 563 -12.69 11.13 -3.38
CA SER A 563 -13.96 11.79 -3.74
C SER A 563 -13.77 12.88 -4.80
N LEU A 564 -12.68 13.67 -4.70
CA LEU A 564 -12.33 14.67 -5.70
C LEU A 564 -12.00 14.03 -7.05
N LEU A 565 -11.24 12.93 -7.03
CA LEU A 565 -10.90 12.17 -8.22
C LEU A 565 -12.16 11.60 -8.91
N ARG A 566 -13.10 11.02 -8.14
CA ARG A 566 -14.41 10.58 -8.66
C ARG A 566 -15.14 11.69 -9.39
N ALA A 567 -15.26 12.86 -8.79
CA ALA A 567 -15.93 14.00 -9.43
C ALA A 567 -15.23 14.48 -10.71
N LYS A 568 -13.88 14.51 -10.71
CA LYS A 568 -13.11 14.88 -11.90
C LYS A 568 -13.32 13.89 -13.04
N VAL A 569 -13.17 12.59 -12.77
CA VAL A 569 -13.35 11.52 -13.77
C VAL A 569 -14.77 11.51 -14.33
N PHE A 570 -15.76 11.69 -13.46
CA PHE A 570 -17.16 11.82 -13.85
C PHE A 570 -17.38 12.98 -14.84
N ASN A 571 -16.77 14.15 -14.56
CA ASN A 571 -16.87 15.32 -15.43
C ASN A 571 -16.18 15.10 -16.79
N TYR A 572 -15.12 14.29 -16.86
CA TYR A 572 -14.49 13.88 -18.11
C TYR A 572 -15.28 12.81 -18.88
N THR A 573 -16.39 12.35 -18.34
CA THR A 573 -17.25 11.34 -18.97
C THR A 573 -16.56 10.02 -19.31
N SER A 574 -15.64 9.59 -18.44
CA SER A 574 -14.89 8.34 -18.61
C SER A 574 -15.36 7.26 -17.63
N TRP A 575 -16.20 6.35 -18.13
CA TRP A 575 -16.63 5.17 -17.35
C TRP A 575 -15.48 4.20 -17.01
N PRO A 576 -14.56 3.87 -17.94
CA PRO A 576 -13.43 2.98 -17.60
C PRO A 576 -12.58 3.53 -16.45
N ALA A 577 -12.22 4.82 -16.52
CA ALA A 577 -11.48 5.46 -15.44
C ALA A 577 -12.29 5.53 -14.13
N MET A 578 -13.62 5.62 -14.19
CA MET A 578 -14.47 5.57 -12.99
C MET A 578 -14.40 4.20 -12.33
N GLN A 579 -14.39 3.11 -13.11
CA GLN A 579 -14.22 1.75 -12.59
C GLN A 579 -12.86 1.59 -11.90
N ASP A 580 -11.78 2.13 -12.48
CA ASP A 580 -10.45 2.09 -11.88
C ASP A 580 -10.39 2.85 -10.55
N VAL A 581 -11.02 4.03 -10.47
CA VAL A 581 -11.12 4.80 -9.22
C VAL A 581 -11.92 4.04 -8.16
N GLN A 582 -13.03 3.39 -8.55
CA GLN A 582 -13.84 2.58 -7.63
C GLN A 582 -13.04 1.37 -7.09
N ARG A 583 -12.30 0.67 -7.97
CA ARG A 583 -11.43 -0.45 -7.58
C ARG A 583 -10.32 0.00 -6.63
N PHE A 584 -9.63 1.10 -6.95
CA PHE A 584 -8.58 1.65 -6.10
C PHE A 584 -9.13 2.08 -4.73
N GLU A 585 -10.27 2.76 -4.69
CA GLU A 585 -10.90 3.20 -3.45
C GLU A 585 -11.36 2.00 -2.59
N ALA A 586 -11.91 0.95 -3.22
CA ALA A 586 -12.24 -0.29 -2.53
C ALA A 586 -10.98 -0.99 -1.99
N ALA A 587 -9.91 -1.05 -2.78
CA ALA A 587 -8.64 -1.67 -2.38
C ALA A 587 -8.02 -1.01 -1.17
N GLN A 588 -8.08 0.31 -1.14
CA GLN A 588 -7.54 1.08 -0.04
C GLN A 588 -8.43 1.08 1.22
N ARG A 589 -9.76 1.13 1.06
CA ARG A 589 -10.70 1.03 2.19
C ARG A 589 -10.66 -0.33 2.88
N ASN A 590 -10.44 -1.39 2.11
CA ASN A 590 -10.37 -2.76 2.59
C ASN A 590 -8.92 -3.22 2.83
N SER A 591 -7.94 -2.30 2.85
CA SER A 591 -6.56 -2.63 3.20
C SER A 591 -6.47 -3.19 4.62
N LEU A 592 -5.74 -4.29 4.78
CA LEU A 592 -5.41 -4.85 6.09
C LEU A 592 -4.62 -3.85 6.94
N PHE A 593 -3.58 -3.23 6.38
CA PHE A 593 -2.70 -2.32 7.12
C PHE A 593 -3.42 -1.05 7.58
N ARG A 594 -4.39 -0.56 6.79
CA ARG A 594 -5.27 0.57 7.18
C ARG A 594 -5.96 0.35 8.52
N TRP A 595 -6.33 -0.90 8.83
CA TRP A 595 -7.03 -1.23 10.08
C TRP A 595 -6.07 -1.70 11.19
N GLN A 596 -4.82 -2.02 10.86
CA GLN A 596 -3.77 -2.37 11.84
C GLN A 596 -3.02 -1.15 12.37
N TYR A 597 -2.79 -0.13 11.54
CA TYR A 597 -2.00 1.03 11.95
C TYR A 597 -2.57 1.80 13.15
N PRO A 598 -3.90 1.97 13.36
CA PRO A 598 -4.38 2.76 14.51
C PRO A 598 -3.97 2.15 15.85
N ALA A 599 -3.95 0.82 15.93
CA ALA A 599 -3.48 0.11 17.13
C ALA A 599 -1.98 0.35 17.36
N SER A 600 -1.20 0.34 16.28
CA SER A 600 0.25 0.49 16.34
C SER A 600 0.66 1.95 16.62
N GLU A 601 -0.03 2.92 16.00
CA GLU A 601 0.08 4.37 16.24
C GLU A 601 -0.18 4.71 17.70
N PHE A 602 -1.25 4.17 18.28
CA PHE A 602 -1.52 4.38 19.69
C PHE A 602 -0.41 3.82 20.58
N ALA A 603 0.13 2.64 20.25
CA ALA A 603 1.25 2.05 20.97
C ALA A 603 2.53 2.90 20.88
N ALA A 604 2.80 3.54 19.73
CA ALA A 604 3.93 4.45 19.57
C ALA A 604 3.74 5.73 20.39
N VAL A 605 2.54 6.30 20.42
CA VAL A 605 2.23 7.49 21.24
C VAL A 605 2.48 7.26 22.73
N LEU A 606 2.26 6.04 23.23
CA LEU A 606 2.54 5.70 24.64
C LEU A 606 4.02 5.88 25.02
N THR A 607 4.95 5.78 24.05
CA THR A 607 6.39 5.99 24.30
C THR A 607 6.71 7.44 24.70
N SER A 608 5.85 8.39 24.32
CA SER A 608 5.99 9.82 24.64
C SER A 608 5.21 10.27 25.87
N CYS A 609 4.33 9.41 26.42
CA CYS A 609 3.42 9.76 27.50
C CYS A 609 4.11 9.76 28.87
N GLN A 610 4.42 10.95 29.41
CA GLN A 610 5.13 11.08 30.68
C GLN A 610 4.20 11.09 31.90
N THR A 611 2.98 11.63 31.75
CA THR A 611 2.04 11.88 32.84
C THR A 611 0.69 11.20 32.64
N GLN A 612 -0.13 11.14 33.70
CA GLN A 612 -1.53 10.70 33.60
C GLN A 612 -2.34 11.56 32.62
N LYS A 613 -2.05 12.86 32.57
CA LYS A 613 -2.73 13.79 31.67
C LYS A 613 -2.45 13.44 30.20
N ASP A 614 -1.21 13.10 29.88
CA ASP A 614 -0.81 12.74 28.52
C ASP A 614 -1.57 11.49 28.05
N VAL A 615 -1.70 10.48 28.91
CA VAL A 615 -2.48 9.26 28.62
C VAL A 615 -3.96 9.60 28.38
N VAL A 616 -4.58 10.44 29.23
CA VAL A 616 -5.98 10.84 29.03
C VAL A 616 -6.16 11.61 27.71
N VAL A 617 -5.31 12.60 27.44
CA VAL A 617 -5.36 13.41 26.22
C VAL A 617 -5.13 12.56 24.96
N SER A 618 -4.30 11.51 25.05
CA SER A 618 -4.04 10.63 23.90
C SER A 618 -5.31 9.93 23.37
N PHE A 619 -6.27 9.62 24.26
CA PHE A 619 -7.54 8.99 23.89
C PHE A 619 -8.55 9.97 23.31
N GLU A 620 -8.54 11.25 23.72
CA GLU A 620 -9.53 12.26 23.28
C GLU A 620 -9.64 12.36 21.75
N THR A 621 -8.54 12.12 21.03
CA THR A 621 -8.51 12.20 19.55
C THR A 621 -8.51 10.84 18.85
N ARG A 622 -8.32 9.72 19.58
CA ARG A 622 -8.03 8.39 18.98
C ARG A 622 -9.07 7.32 19.25
N THR A 623 -9.90 7.46 20.28
CA THR A 623 -10.86 6.42 20.69
C THR A 623 -11.74 5.94 19.53
N GLU A 624 -12.25 6.85 18.70
CA GLU A 624 -13.10 6.50 17.56
C GLU A 624 -12.34 5.67 16.50
N ALA A 625 -11.11 6.06 16.16
CA ALA A 625 -10.31 5.33 15.18
C ALA A 625 -9.93 3.93 15.68
N LEU A 626 -9.58 3.81 16.97
CA LEU A 626 -9.33 2.52 17.63
C LEU A 626 -10.57 1.62 17.62
N TRP A 627 -11.75 2.19 17.85
CA TRP A 627 -13.00 1.44 17.90
C TRP A 627 -13.40 0.92 16.51
N GLN A 628 -13.31 1.76 15.48
CA GLN A 628 -13.53 1.33 14.11
C GLN A 628 -12.56 0.24 13.67
N ALA A 629 -11.29 0.33 14.10
CA ALA A 629 -10.29 -0.72 13.85
C ALA A 629 -10.67 -2.04 14.55
N TRP A 630 -11.14 -1.99 15.80
CA TRP A 630 -11.63 -3.17 16.52
C TRP A 630 -12.81 -3.83 15.79
N GLU A 631 -13.83 -3.06 15.41
CA GLU A 631 -14.99 -3.59 14.69
C GLU A 631 -14.60 -4.26 13.38
N ARG A 632 -13.67 -3.65 12.62
CA ARG A 632 -13.21 -4.18 11.33
C ARG A 632 -12.31 -5.39 11.46
N LEU A 633 -11.42 -5.41 12.45
CA LEU A 633 -10.50 -6.54 12.64
C LEU A 633 -11.14 -7.72 13.38
N HIS A 634 -12.21 -7.51 14.15
CA HIS A 634 -12.91 -8.58 14.88
C HIS A 634 -14.14 -9.13 14.14
N SER A 635 -14.63 -8.45 13.09
CA SER A 635 -15.76 -8.95 12.30
C SER A 635 -15.42 -10.22 11.52
N SER A 636 -16.46 -10.95 11.11
CA SER A 636 -16.34 -12.04 10.14
C SER A 636 -15.78 -11.58 8.78
N GLU A 637 -15.89 -10.28 8.48
CA GLU A 637 -15.30 -9.66 7.27
C GLU A 637 -13.78 -9.45 7.41
N SER A 638 -13.15 -9.72 8.55
CA SER A 638 -11.69 -9.57 8.70
C SER A 638 -10.88 -10.48 7.75
N GLU A 639 -11.46 -11.59 7.31
CA GLU A 639 -10.89 -12.48 6.28
C GLU A 639 -10.95 -11.86 4.87
N SER A 640 -11.91 -10.97 4.60
CA SER A 640 -12.05 -10.30 3.30
C SER A 640 -11.18 -9.05 3.15
N LEU A 641 -10.48 -8.63 4.21
CA LEU A 641 -9.45 -7.59 4.13
C LEU A 641 -8.34 -8.01 3.16
N MET A 642 -7.86 -7.06 2.38
CA MET A 642 -6.86 -7.26 1.34
C MET A 642 -5.47 -6.88 1.83
N ASP A 643 -4.50 -7.75 1.55
CA ASP A 643 -3.08 -7.43 1.67
C ASP A 643 -2.63 -6.76 0.37
N ASN A 644 -2.36 -5.45 0.44
CA ASN A 644 -1.95 -4.66 -0.71
C ASN A 644 -0.43 -4.64 -0.92
N THR A 645 0.34 -5.50 -0.22
CA THR A 645 1.80 -5.53 -0.35
C THR A 645 2.27 -5.87 -1.77
N ASP A 646 3.21 -5.09 -2.29
CA ASP A 646 3.76 -5.26 -3.64
C ASP A 646 4.95 -6.22 -3.64
N TRP A 647 4.65 -7.52 -3.66
CA TRP A 647 5.66 -8.58 -3.73
C TRP A 647 6.43 -8.62 -5.06
N ILE A 648 5.96 -7.94 -6.11
CA ILE A 648 6.63 -7.94 -7.42
C ILE A 648 7.96 -7.19 -7.31
N VAL A 649 8.03 -6.13 -6.50
CA VAL A 649 9.27 -5.39 -6.23
C VAL A 649 10.35 -6.36 -5.71
N ALA A 650 10.04 -7.15 -4.69
CA ALA A 650 10.99 -8.11 -4.12
C ALA A 650 11.34 -9.24 -5.10
N ARG A 651 10.35 -9.80 -5.81
CA ARG A 651 10.59 -10.85 -6.83
C ARG A 651 11.51 -10.39 -7.95
N SER A 652 11.39 -9.12 -8.37
CA SER A 652 12.22 -8.56 -9.45
C SER A 652 13.71 -8.47 -9.11
N MET A 653 14.06 -8.52 -7.82
CA MET A 653 15.45 -8.45 -7.36
C MET A 653 16.15 -9.81 -7.38
N VAL A 654 15.37 -10.89 -7.35
CA VAL A 654 15.86 -12.27 -7.32
C VAL A 654 16.12 -12.74 -8.75
N LEU A 655 17.34 -13.19 -9.03
CA LEU A 655 17.71 -13.70 -10.34
C LEU A 655 17.00 -15.03 -10.62
N GLY A 656 16.11 -15.03 -11.60
CA GLY A 656 15.34 -16.16 -12.10
C GLY A 656 14.13 -15.68 -12.91
N ASN A 657 13.31 -16.62 -13.37
CA ASN A 657 12.00 -16.26 -13.90
C ASN A 657 11.10 -15.79 -12.74
N ILE A 658 10.64 -14.53 -12.78
CA ILE A 658 9.82 -13.91 -11.73
C ILE A 658 8.48 -14.63 -11.45
N HIS A 659 8.04 -15.49 -12.37
CA HIS A 659 6.84 -16.31 -12.25
C HIS A 659 7.12 -17.74 -11.80
N SER A 660 8.40 -18.12 -11.60
CA SER A 660 8.78 -19.46 -11.17
C SER A 660 8.59 -19.67 -9.67
N ALA A 661 8.28 -20.91 -9.28
CA ALA A 661 8.18 -21.31 -7.87
C ALA A 661 9.49 -21.07 -7.11
N GLN A 662 10.65 -21.32 -7.75
CA GLN A 662 11.95 -21.07 -7.12
C GLN A 662 12.15 -19.59 -6.75
N VAL A 663 11.81 -18.66 -7.64
CA VAL A 663 11.93 -17.22 -7.32
C VAL A 663 10.94 -16.82 -6.23
N GLN A 664 9.73 -17.38 -6.23
CA GLN A 664 8.78 -17.18 -5.15
C GLN A 664 9.35 -17.64 -3.80
N GLU A 665 9.86 -18.87 -3.71
CA GLU A 665 10.45 -19.43 -2.48
C GLU A 665 11.66 -18.60 -1.99
N LEU A 666 12.55 -18.20 -2.89
CA LEU A 666 13.69 -17.34 -2.56
C LEU A 666 13.25 -15.95 -2.09
N THR A 667 12.17 -15.40 -2.66
CA THR A 667 11.62 -14.11 -2.25
C THR A 667 10.97 -14.19 -0.86
N GLU A 668 10.23 -15.26 -0.59
CA GLU A 668 9.66 -15.55 0.73
C GLU A 668 10.76 -15.76 1.78
N ALA A 669 11.89 -16.36 1.40
CA ALA A 669 13.07 -16.47 2.25
C ALA A 669 13.81 -15.14 2.47
N LEU A 670 13.80 -14.25 1.47
CA LEU A 670 14.46 -12.94 1.52
C LEU A 670 13.70 -11.93 2.39
N VAL A 671 12.37 -11.89 2.26
CA VAL A 671 11.52 -10.89 2.90
C VAL A 671 10.72 -11.52 4.04
N PRO A 672 11.21 -11.45 5.29
CA PRO A 672 10.49 -12.01 6.43
C PRO A 672 9.30 -11.12 6.81
N VAL A 673 8.08 -11.56 6.49
CA VAL A 673 6.83 -10.93 6.92
C VAL A 673 6.12 -11.86 7.92
N PRO A 674 5.59 -11.35 9.04
CA PRO A 674 4.78 -12.17 9.94
C PRO A 674 3.53 -12.71 9.25
N THR A 675 3.06 -13.90 9.65
CA THR A 675 1.86 -14.49 9.04
C THR A 675 0.62 -13.62 9.27
N ARG A 676 -0.34 -13.64 8.35
CA ARG A 676 -1.59 -12.87 8.47
C ARG A 676 -2.31 -13.15 9.80
N GLU A 677 -2.37 -14.41 10.21
CA GLU A 677 -2.96 -14.82 11.49
C GLU A 677 -2.27 -14.14 12.68
N TRP A 678 -0.93 -14.15 12.69
CA TRP A 678 -0.17 -13.49 13.73
C TRP A 678 -0.41 -11.98 13.73
N GLN A 679 -0.42 -11.33 12.56
CA GLN A 679 -0.65 -9.89 12.46
C GLN A 679 -2.05 -9.49 12.97
N LEU A 680 -3.08 -10.26 12.62
CA LEU A 680 -4.46 -10.06 13.10
C LEU A 680 -4.54 -10.25 14.62
N ARG A 681 -3.97 -11.34 15.15
CA ARG A 681 -3.95 -11.62 16.59
C ARG A 681 -3.24 -10.51 17.36
N ARG A 682 -2.04 -10.11 16.93
CA ARG A 682 -1.29 -9.01 17.55
C ARG A 682 -2.07 -7.71 17.56
N SER A 683 -2.69 -7.34 16.43
CA SER A 683 -3.45 -6.09 16.32
C SER A 683 -4.67 -6.09 17.25
N ARG A 684 -5.39 -7.22 17.34
CA ARG A 684 -6.49 -7.43 18.29
C ARG A 684 -6.02 -7.32 19.74
N GLN A 685 -4.89 -7.94 20.09
CA GLN A 685 -4.30 -7.87 21.44
C GLN A 685 -3.91 -6.44 21.83
N ILE A 686 -3.32 -5.67 20.91
CA ILE A 686 -2.97 -4.26 21.14
C ILE A 686 -4.24 -3.44 21.36
N LEU A 687 -5.26 -3.58 20.51
CA LEU A 687 -6.54 -2.88 20.66
C LEU A 687 -7.24 -3.21 21.98
N ALA A 688 -7.32 -4.49 22.34
CA ALA A 688 -7.91 -4.91 23.62
C ALA A 688 -7.16 -4.27 24.80
N SER A 689 -5.82 -4.26 24.76
CA SER A 689 -4.98 -3.65 25.79
C SER A 689 -5.14 -2.12 25.84
N ALA A 690 -5.33 -1.47 24.69
CA ALA A 690 -5.64 -0.04 24.59
C ALA A 690 -7.00 0.30 25.21
N PHE A 691 -8.04 -0.51 24.97
CA PHE A 691 -9.35 -0.28 25.59
C PHE A 691 -9.36 -0.56 27.10
N LEU A 692 -8.55 -1.50 27.59
CA LEU A 692 -8.35 -1.66 29.03
C LEU A 692 -7.72 -0.42 29.66
N LEU A 693 -6.72 0.17 29.00
CA LEU A 693 -6.07 1.41 29.43
C LEU A 693 -7.03 2.61 29.33
N HIS A 694 -7.83 2.68 28.26
CA HIS A 694 -8.87 3.69 28.09
C HIS A 694 -9.85 3.67 29.27
N ASP A 695 -10.40 2.50 29.59
CA ASP A 695 -11.40 2.37 30.64
C ASP A 695 -10.82 2.70 32.03
N MET A 696 -9.54 2.35 32.27
CA MET A 696 -8.81 2.82 33.46
C MET A 696 -8.71 4.35 33.50
N ALA A 697 -8.43 4.99 32.37
CA ALA A 697 -8.35 6.44 32.27
C ALA A 697 -9.72 7.11 32.48
N ALA A 698 -10.78 6.53 31.92
CA ALA A 698 -12.15 7.02 32.07
C ALA A 698 -12.62 6.93 33.53
N VAL A 699 -12.38 5.80 34.21
CA VAL A 699 -12.69 5.62 35.63
C VAL A 699 -11.89 6.59 36.51
N HIS A 700 -10.60 6.80 36.20
CA HIS A 700 -9.77 7.76 36.91
C HIS A 700 -10.34 9.18 36.82
N THR A 701 -10.69 9.64 35.61
CA THR A 701 -11.29 10.96 35.38
C THR A 701 -12.64 11.10 36.09
N TYR A 702 -13.49 10.07 36.02
CA TYR A 702 -14.78 10.02 36.72
C TYR A 702 -14.65 10.14 38.24
N GLN A 703 -13.66 9.47 38.85
CA GLN A 703 -13.40 9.58 40.29
C GLN A 703 -12.85 10.96 40.68
N GLN A 704 -12.05 11.59 39.84
CA GLN A 704 -11.53 12.94 40.10
C GLN A 704 -12.64 13.99 40.08
N THR A 705 -13.50 13.97 39.06
CA THR A 705 -14.64 14.90 38.95
C THR A 705 -15.64 14.71 40.09
N SER A 706 -15.95 13.47 40.45
CA SER A 706 -16.83 13.12 41.59
C SER A 706 -16.26 13.60 42.94
N ARG A 707 -14.95 13.55 43.13
CA ARG A 707 -14.30 14.09 44.35
C ARG A 707 -14.35 15.62 44.38
N GLN A 708 -14.10 16.28 43.24
CA GLN A 708 -14.14 17.74 43.14
C GLN A 708 -15.55 18.31 43.39
N SER A 709 -16.60 17.65 42.88
CA SER A 709 -17.99 18.04 43.16
C SER A 709 -18.38 17.83 44.64
N SER A 710 -17.89 16.75 45.28
CA SER A 710 -18.12 16.48 46.70
C SER A 710 -17.43 17.49 47.64
N HIS A 711 -16.27 18.05 47.23
CA HIS A 711 -15.56 19.09 47.97
C HIS A 711 -16.18 20.48 47.78
N ALA A 712 -16.74 20.80 46.60
CA ALA A 712 -17.46 22.04 46.35
C ALA A 712 -18.76 22.17 47.18
N HIS A 713 -19.43 21.06 47.48
CA HIS A 713 -20.62 21.05 48.35
C HIS A 713 -20.34 21.18 49.86
N LYS A 714 -19.09 21.02 50.32
CA LYS A 714 -18.72 21.18 51.74
C LYS A 714 -18.17 22.56 52.09
N GLY A 715 -17.98 23.46 51.12
CA GLY A 715 -17.45 24.80 51.34
C GLY A 715 -18.30 25.88 50.69
N GLY A 716 -19.37 26.34 51.34
CA GLY A 716 -20.03 27.59 50.97
C GLY A 716 -21.53 27.69 51.27
N LYS A 717 -21.89 28.17 52.47
CA LYS A 717 -23.11 28.98 52.63
C LYS A 717 -22.80 30.38 52.05
N GLY A 718 -23.21 30.63 50.81
CA GLY A 718 -23.04 31.93 50.15
C GLY A 718 -24.01 32.09 48.98
N LYS A 719 -24.72 33.21 48.94
CA LYS A 719 -25.86 33.55 48.09
C LYS A 719 -25.43 33.93 46.66
N GLY A 720 -26.11 33.39 45.64
CA GLY A 720 -26.44 34.07 44.38
C GLY A 720 -25.48 33.97 43.19
N SER A 721 -25.91 33.29 42.13
CA SER A 721 -25.85 33.66 40.70
C SER A 721 -25.86 32.39 39.85
N SER A 722 -27.03 32.03 39.31
CA SER A 722 -27.16 31.04 38.23
C SER A 722 -26.54 31.62 36.97
N ASP A 723 -25.61 30.89 36.36
CA ASP A 723 -25.60 30.60 34.92
C ASP A 723 -24.24 29.97 34.55
N THR A 724 -24.31 28.68 34.23
CA THR A 724 -23.35 27.73 33.61
C THR A 724 -23.28 26.40 34.38
N ALA A 725 -24.44 25.80 34.59
CA ALA A 725 -24.52 24.39 34.93
C ALA A 725 -24.73 23.61 33.63
N THR A 726 -23.64 23.09 33.06
CA THR A 726 -23.72 22.10 31.98
C THR A 726 -22.87 20.89 32.35
N THR A 727 -23.57 19.77 32.50
CA THR A 727 -23.13 18.36 32.55
C THR A 727 -22.17 17.92 33.66
N ALA A 728 -22.73 17.55 34.82
CA ALA A 728 -22.06 16.72 35.81
C ALA A 728 -22.93 15.46 36.08
N ASN A 729 -22.28 14.27 36.01
CA ASN A 729 -22.75 12.91 36.33
C ASN A 729 -23.29 12.00 35.21
N ASP A 730 -22.66 11.95 34.03
CA ASP A 730 -22.82 10.77 33.16
C ASP A 730 -21.77 9.70 33.51
N VAL A 731 -22.19 8.43 33.56
CA VAL A 731 -21.31 7.27 33.76
C VAL A 731 -20.38 7.16 32.55
N PRO A 732 -19.06 6.93 32.74
CA PRO A 732 -18.13 6.81 31.61
C PRO A 732 -18.51 5.62 30.71
N GLU A 733 -18.36 5.80 29.40
CA GLU A 733 -18.47 4.69 28.44
C GLU A 733 -17.27 3.74 28.62
N LEU A 734 -17.56 2.46 28.89
CA LEU A 734 -16.56 1.42 29.11
C LEU A 734 -16.55 0.47 27.90
N PHE A 735 -15.44 0.45 27.17
CA PHE A 735 -15.31 -0.32 25.94
C PHE A 735 -15.04 -1.80 26.19
N CYS A 736 -14.44 -2.15 27.34
CA CYS A 736 -14.15 -3.54 27.68
C CYS A 736 -15.40 -4.42 27.73
N LYS A 737 -16.51 -3.92 28.30
CA LYS A 737 -17.80 -4.63 28.29
C LYS A 737 -18.37 -4.75 26.88
N ARG A 738 -18.31 -3.66 26.12
CA ARG A 738 -18.79 -3.61 24.72
C ARG A 738 -18.05 -4.61 23.82
N MET A 739 -16.74 -4.77 24.01
CA MET A 739 -15.94 -5.77 23.31
C MET A 739 -16.38 -7.20 23.67
N GLU A 740 -16.65 -7.49 24.93
CA GLU A 740 -17.13 -8.81 25.37
C GLU A 740 -18.52 -9.14 24.84
N GLU A 741 -19.42 -8.17 24.84
CA GLU A 741 -20.77 -8.30 24.26
C GLU A 741 -20.70 -8.60 22.76
N GLN A 742 -19.78 -7.95 22.04
CA GLN A 742 -19.54 -8.22 20.61
C GLN A 742 -18.86 -9.57 20.38
N ALA A 743 -17.99 -9.99 21.29
CA ALA A 743 -17.27 -11.26 21.23
C ALA A 743 -18.12 -12.46 21.69
N ALA A 744 -19.33 -12.25 22.24
CA ALA A 744 -20.22 -13.32 22.73
C ALA A 744 -20.64 -14.35 21.65
N GLY A 745 -20.34 -14.09 20.38
CA GLY A 745 -20.49 -15.04 19.25
C GLY A 745 -19.20 -15.34 18.46
N ALA A 746 -18.03 -14.91 18.95
CA ALA A 746 -16.72 -15.00 18.26
C ALA A 746 -15.59 -15.47 19.22
N ALA A 747 -14.32 -15.30 18.82
CA ALA A 747 -13.17 -15.65 19.66
C ALA A 747 -13.09 -14.75 20.91
N ALA A 748 -12.68 -15.32 22.06
CA ALA A 748 -12.53 -14.58 23.31
C ALA A 748 -11.55 -13.40 23.17
N VAL A 749 -11.84 -12.30 23.90
CA VAL A 749 -10.96 -11.12 23.93
C VAL A 749 -9.64 -11.49 24.57
N GLU A 750 -8.57 -11.44 23.78
CA GLU A 750 -7.20 -11.70 24.21
C GLU A 750 -6.44 -10.39 24.34
N TYR A 751 -5.79 -10.17 25.48
CA TYR A 751 -4.91 -9.02 25.70
C TYR A 751 -3.45 -9.37 25.35
N LEU A 752 -2.58 -8.35 25.30
CA LEU A 752 -1.13 -8.61 25.23
C LEU A 752 -0.70 -9.48 26.42
N PRO A 753 0.23 -10.44 26.26
CA PRO A 753 0.56 -11.43 27.30
C PRO A 753 0.84 -10.84 28.68
N ALA A 754 1.65 -9.77 28.77
CA ALA A 754 1.93 -9.09 30.03
C ALA A 754 0.68 -8.42 30.64
N ILE A 755 -0.24 -7.96 29.81
CA ILE A 755 -1.47 -7.26 30.18
C ILE A 755 -2.57 -8.24 30.57
N GLN A 756 -2.58 -9.45 29.98
CA GLN A 756 -3.55 -10.51 30.28
C GLN A 756 -3.59 -10.86 31.78
N CYS A 757 -2.43 -10.88 32.44
CA CYS A 757 -2.34 -11.11 33.89
C CYS A 757 -2.98 -9.95 34.67
N LEU A 758 -2.70 -8.71 34.28
CA LEU A 758 -3.23 -7.50 34.93
C LEU A 758 -4.74 -7.35 34.71
N ALA A 759 -5.25 -7.74 33.54
CA ALA A 759 -6.67 -7.65 33.19
C ALA A 759 -7.56 -8.40 34.20
N LYS A 760 -7.10 -9.54 34.74
CA LYS A 760 -7.82 -10.31 35.78
C LYS A 760 -8.14 -9.47 37.04
N VAL A 761 -7.31 -8.48 37.37
CA VAL A 761 -7.47 -7.59 38.54
C VAL A 761 -8.10 -6.26 38.15
N LEU A 762 -7.70 -5.71 37.00
CA LEU A 762 -8.17 -4.40 36.53
C LEU A 762 -9.64 -4.44 36.11
N ARG A 763 -10.12 -5.54 35.50
CA ARG A 763 -11.51 -5.63 35.04
C ARG A 763 -12.55 -5.50 36.16
N PRO A 764 -12.48 -6.26 37.28
CA PRO A 764 -13.41 -6.06 38.41
C PRO A 764 -13.34 -4.64 38.99
N TYR A 765 -12.15 -4.03 39.04
CA TYR A 765 -11.98 -2.65 39.49
C TYR A 765 -12.71 -1.67 38.56
N ILE A 766 -12.48 -1.77 37.25
CA ILE A 766 -13.11 -0.94 36.21
C ILE A 766 -14.63 -1.11 36.22
N ASP A 767 -15.11 -2.35 36.26
CA ASP A 767 -16.54 -2.68 36.19
C ASP A 767 -17.33 -2.13 37.40
N SER A 768 -16.64 -1.91 38.53
CA SER A 768 -17.16 -1.26 39.73
C SER A 768 -16.98 0.26 39.75
N LEU A 769 -16.56 0.89 38.64
CA LEU A 769 -16.16 2.31 38.56
C LEU A 769 -15.11 2.70 39.62
N GLY A 770 -14.30 1.70 39.98
CA GLY A 770 -13.28 1.75 41.01
C GLY A 770 -13.80 1.98 42.43
N GLU A 771 -15.05 1.64 42.72
CA GLU A 771 -15.59 1.59 44.09
C GLU A 771 -15.00 0.41 44.86
N VAL A 772 -14.99 -0.77 44.25
CA VAL A 772 -14.52 -2.02 44.85
C VAL A 772 -13.01 -2.12 44.76
N THR A 773 -12.38 -2.53 45.86
CA THR A 773 -10.97 -2.94 45.85
C THR A 773 -10.95 -4.43 45.52
N PRO A 774 -10.47 -4.85 44.34
CA PRO A 774 -10.47 -6.25 43.97
C PRO A 774 -9.61 -7.06 44.95
N GLU A 775 -10.07 -8.25 45.34
CA GLU A 775 -9.23 -9.20 46.06
C GLU A 775 -8.12 -9.67 45.13
N VAL A 776 -6.93 -9.12 45.29
CA VAL A 776 -5.74 -9.57 44.54
C VAL A 776 -5.35 -10.94 45.10
N SER A 777 -5.74 -12.01 44.41
CA SER A 777 -5.24 -13.34 44.76
C SER A 777 -3.72 -13.34 44.55
N LYS A 778 -2.97 -13.94 45.50
CA LYS A 778 -1.51 -14.12 45.37
C LYS A 778 -1.12 -14.76 44.04
N SER A 779 -2.00 -15.60 43.49
CA SER A 779 -1.83 -16.27 42.19
C SER A 779 -1.66 -15.32 41.01
N VAL A 780 -2.30 -14.14 40.95
CA VAL A 780 -2.14 -13.22 39.79
C VAL A 780 -0.76 -12.56 39.77
N LEU A 781 -0.23 -12.23 40.96
CA LEU A 781 1.13 -11.69 41.07
C LEU A 781 2.18 -12.76 40.78
N GLU A 782 1.90 -14.01 41.16
CA GLU A 782 2.75 -15.16 40.81
C GLU A 782 2.72 -15.44 39.30
N ASP A 783 1.55 -15.40 38.65
CA ASP A 783 1.41 -15.52 37.19
C ASP A 783 2.23 -14.44 36.45
N LEU A 784 2.11 -13.17 36.87
CA LEU A 784 2.86 -12.06 36.27
C LEU A 784 4.37 -12.23 36.47
N ARG A 785 4.79 -12.61 37.68
CA ARG A 785 6.21 -12.85 37.98
C ARG A 785 6.75 -14.02 37.17
N ALA A 786 6.00 -15.11 37.05
CA ALA A 786 6.39 -16.28 36.26
C ALA A 786 6.55 -15.92 34.77
N TYR A 787 5.59 -15.16 34.21
CA TYR A 787 5.69 -14.66 32.84
C TYR A 787 6.92 -13.77 32.66
N GLN A 788 7.10 -12.74 33.50
CA GLN A 788 8.25 -11.84 33.34
C GLN A 788 9.60 -12.52 33.57
N GLN A 789 9.68 -13.46 34.51
CA GLN A 789 10.88 -14.28 34.69
C GLN A 789 11.17 -15.10 33.44
N SER A 790 10.17 -15.71 32.80
CA SER A 790 10.37 -16.47 31.56
C SER A 790 11.00 -15.65 30.42
N LEU A 791 10.80 -14.33 30.40
CA LEU A 791 11.42 -13.43 29.41
C LEU A 791 12.94 -13.28 29.59
N VAL A 792 13.44 -13.46 30.83
CA VAL A 792 14.85 -13.26 31.18
C VAL A 792 15.57 -14.54 31.59
N THR A 793 14.83 -15.62 31.90
CA THR A 793 15.38 -16.93 32.28
C THR A 793 14.96 -18.00 31.29
N ASP A 794 15.52 -17.96 30.08
CA ASP A 794 15.40 -19.08 29.15
C ASP A 794 16.58 -20.06 29.37
N VAL A 795 16.25 -21.24 29.92
CA VAL A 795 17.21 -22.32 30.15
C VAL A 795 17.53 -23.06 28.85
N ALA A 796 16.60 -23.08 27.89
CA ALA A 796 16.77 -23.74 26.59
C ALA A 796 17.60 -22.88 25.63
N GLN A 797 17.48 -21.55 25.69
CA GLN A 797 18.24 -20.60 24.85
C GLN A 797 18.80 -19.41 25.65
N PRO A 798 19.87 -19.61 26.45
CA PRO A 798 20.37 -18.59 27.36
C PRO A 798 20.90 -17.32 26.67
N HIS A 799 21.18 -17.38 25.37
CA HIS A 799 21.75 -16.30 24.57
C HIS A 799 20.73 -15.53 23.70
N SER A 800 19.47 -15.99 23.63
CA SER A 800 18.42 -15.34 22.85
C SER A 800 17.74 -14.24 23.67
N ALA A 801 17.47 -13.10 23.03
CA ALA A 801 16.69 -12.00 23.60
C ALA A 801 15.33 -11.82 22.92
N ALA A 802 14.91 -12.75 22.05
CA ALA A 802 13.75 -12.57 21.16
C ALA A 802 12.44 -12.31 21.93
N ASP A 803 12.15 -13.11 22.95
CA ASP A 803 10.92 -12.96 23.75
C ASP A 803 10.93 -11.65 24.56
N PHE A 804 12.09 -11.27 25.10
CA PHE A 804 12.26 -10.00 25.80
C PHE A 804 12.09 -8.80 24.85
N GLU A 805 12.68 -8.84 23.66
CA GLU A 805 12.54 -7.77 22.65
C GLU A 805 11.08 -7.64 22.16
N ALA A 806 10.36 -8.75 21.98
CA ALA A 806 8.93 -8.75 21.67
C ALA A 806 8.05 -8.26 22.84
N PHE A 807 8.53 -8.38 24.08
CA PHE A 807 7.91 -7.78 25.25
C PHE A 807 8.20 -6.27 25.34
N LEU A 808 9.44 -5.85 25.02
CA LEU A 808 9.89 -4.47 25.15
C LEU A 808 9.00 -3.50 24.36
N TYR A 809 8.53 -3.90 23.18
CA TYR A 809 7.52 -3.14 22.43
C TYR A 809 6.41 -4.04 21.84
N PRO A 810 5.12 -3.76 22.11
CA PRO A 810 4.59 -2.61 22.87
C PRO A 810 4.29 -2.89 24.35
N GLN A 811 4.46 -4.12 24.83
CA GLN A 811 3.88 -4.56 26.12
C GLN A 811 4.41 -3.77 27.32
N ALA A 812 5.71 -3.49 27.38
CA ALA A 812 6.31 -2.72 28.48
C ALA A 812 5.72 -1.30 28.59
N TYR A 813 5.46 -0.63 27.46
CA TYR A 813 4.88 0.71 27.42
C TYR A 813 3.41 0.70 27.88
N PHE A 814 2.64 -0.32 27.48
CA PHE A 814 1.28 -0.51 28.02
C PHE A 814 1.28 -0.74 29.54
N MET A 815 2.22 -1.54 30.06
CA MET A 815 2.35 -1.75 31.49
C MET A 815 2.64 -0.43 32.22
N ILE A 816 3.59 0.37 31.72
CA ILE A 816 3.93 1.67 32.32
C ILE A 816 2.73 2.64 32.26
N ALA A 817 2.00 2.68 31.15
CA ALA A 817 0.80 3.51 31.03
C ALA A 817 -0.29 3.09 32.03
N LEU A 818 -0.49 1.78 32.24
CA LEU A 818 -1.39 1.27 33.26
C LEU A 818 -0.94 1.64 34.68
N LEU A 819 0.37 1.55 34.98
CA LEU A 819 0.93 1.98 36.27
C LEU A 819 0.69 3.47 36.52
N LYS A 820 0.76 4.32 35.48
CA LYS A 820 0.42 5.75 35.58
C LYS A 820 -1.03 5.95 36.00
N MET A 821 -1.97 5.18 35.43
CA MET A 821 -3.41 5.35 35.69
C MET A 821 -3.91 4.62 36.94
N ALA A 822 -3.20 3.61 37.42
CA ALA A 822 -3.62 2.78 38.56
C ALA A 822 -3.49 3.53 39.91
N PRO A 823 -4.55 3.58 40.75
CA PRO A 823 -4.45 4.17 42.09
C PRO A 823 -3.69 3.26 43.06
N PRO A 824 -2.55 3.69 43.63
CA PRO A 824 -1.70 2.85 44.48
C PRO A 824 -2.35 2.45 45.82
N LYS A 825 -3.44 3.11 46.22
CA LYS A 825 -4.19 2.77 47.44
C LYS A 825 -5.13 1.56 47.27
N LYS A 826 -5.51 1.25 46.03
CA LYS A 826 -6.50 0.20 45.72
C LYS A 826 -5.94 -0.93 44.88
N LEU A 827 -4.79 -0.73 44.24
CA LEU A 827 -4.14 -1.70 43.37
C LEU A 827 -2.68 -1.91 43.78
N PRO A 828 -2.10 -3.10 43.53
CA PRO A 828 -0.73 -3.47 43.91
C PRO A 828 0.30 -2.88 42.92
N VAL A 829 0.26 -1.55 42.75
CA VAL A 829 1.08 -0.80 41.78
C VAL A 829 2.57 -0.95 42.08
N LYS A 830 2.93 -0.94 43.37
CA LYS A 830 4.33 -1.07 43.81
C LYS A 830 4.88 -2.44 43.47
N GLU A 831 4.09 -3.50 43.71
CA GLU A 831 4.48 -4.87 43.38
C GLU A 831 4.65 -5.03 41.87
N TRP A 832 3.69 -4.58 41.05
CA TRP A 832 3.78 -4.62 39.59
C TRP A 832 5.01 -3.87 39.05
N ALA A 833 5.27 -2.67 39.56
CA ALA A 833 6.42 -1.87 39.18
C ALA A 833 7.75 -2.54 39.60
N THR A 834 7.77 -3.21 40.75
CA THR A 834 8.96 -3.92 41.24
C THR A 834 9.30 -5.12 40.36
N VAL A 835 8.32 -5.96 40.01
CA VAL A 835 8.55 -7.12 39.13
C VAL A 835 9.05 -6.66 37.75
N LEU A 836 8.43 -5.61 37.18
CA LEU A 836 8.87 -5.05 35.90
C LEU A 836 10.30 -4.49 35.97
N LYS A 837 10.62 -3.77 37.05
CA LYS A 837 11.96 -3.22 37.27
C LYS A 837 13.01 -4.33 37.38
N GLU A 838 12.76 -5.39 38.16
CA GLU A 838 13.68 -6.53 38.31
C GLU A 838 13.97 -7.21 36.96
N THR A 839 12.95 -7.33 36.12
CA THR A 839 13.06 -7.90 34.77
C THR A 839 13.92 -7.01 33.86
N LEU A 840 13.69 -5.70 33.86
CA LEU A 840 14.49 -4.74 33.09
C LEU A 840 15.95 -4.66 33.57
N GLU A 841 16.20 -4.71 34.88
CA GLU A 841 17.55 -4.74 35.46
C GLU A 841 18.31 -6.01 35.06
N THR A 842 17.62 -7.16 35.09
CA THR A 842 18.20 -8.44 34.65
C THR A 842 18.54 -8.42 33.16
N ALA A 843 17.63 -7.90 32.34
CA ALA A 843 17.84 -7.73 30.89
C ALA A 843 19.01 -6.80 30.59
N LEU A 844 19.08 -5.63 31.25
CA LEU A 844 20.16 -4.66 31.07
C LEU A 844 21.52 -5.29 31.40
N HIS A 845 21.62 -5.97 32.55
CA HIS A 845 22.85 -6.67 32.94
C HIS A 845 23.26 -7.72 31.90
N ARG A 846 22.30 -8.44 31.30
CA ARG A 846 22.58 -9.45 30.27
C ARG A 846 23.12 -8.83 28.97
N TYR A 847 22.62 -7.68 28.56
CA TYR A 847 23.16 -6.93 27.42
C TYR A 847 24.54 -6.34 27.73
N GLU A 848 24.72 -5.72 28.90
CA GLU A 848 26.02 -5.16 29.33
C GLU A 848 27.11 -6.22 29.46
N ALA A 849 26.76 -7.42 29.94
CA ALA A 849 27.65 -8.56 30.04
C ALA A 849 27.85 -9.30 28.71
N ALA A 850 27.26 -8.83 27.59
CA ALA A 850 27.28 -9.46 26.27
C ALA A 850 26.80 -10.94 26.25
N THR A 851 25.99 -11.31 27.25
CA THR A 851 25.42 -12.67 27.36
C THR A 851 24.30 -12.88 26.34
N TRP A 852 23.54 -11.83 26.04
CA TRP A 852 22.49 -11.82 25.02
C TRP A 852 22.99 -11.33 23.66
N SER A 853 22.46 -11.95 22.61
CA SER A 853 22.69 -11.56 21.22
C SER A 853 21.52 -10.70 20.72
N THR A 854 21.84 -9.61 20.01
CA THR A 854 20.86 -8.84 19.22
C THR A 854 20.57 -9.46 17.86
N LEU A 855 21.38 -10.46 17.46
CA LEU A 855 21.25 -11.16 16.19
C LEU A 855 20.13 -12.20 16.21
N ALA A 856 19.46 -12.31 15.07
CA ALA A 856 18.43 -13.27 14.74
C ALA A 856 17.24 -13.28 15.71
N THR A 857 17.01 -12.16 16.42
CA THR A 857 15.76 -11.89 17.13
C THR A 857 14.76 -11.28 16.15
N ARG A 858 13.66 -11.99 15.89
CA ARG A 858 12.64 -11.60 14.91
C ARG A 858 11.26 -11.61 15.55
N ALA A 859 10.54 -10.51 15.42
CA ALA A 859 9.18 -10.40 15.95
C ALA A 859 8.20 -11.26 15.11
N GLY A 860 7.45 -12.14 15.77
CA GLY A 860 6.33 -12.85 15.14
C GLY A 860 6.67 -14.06 14.28
N GLN A 861 7.87 -14.62 14.40
CA GLN A 861 8.25 -15.88 13.76
C GLN A 861 8.37 -17.03 14.79
N THR A 862 8.01 -18.24 14.38
CA THR A 862 7.65 -19.37 15.27
C THR A 862 8.81 -20.14 15.89
N ALA A 863 10.04 -20.00 15.38
CA ALA A 863 11.19 -20.74 15.91
C ALA A 863 12.34 -19.79 16.23
N PRO A 864 12.80 -19.74 17.49
CA PRO A 864 13.97 -18.96 17.84
C PRO A 864 15.24 -19.65 17.32
N THR A 865 16.21 -18.85 16.90
CA THR A 865 17.40 -19.31 16.20
C THR A 865 18.24 -20.25 17.08
N PRO A 866 18.66 -21.44 16.59
CA PRO A 866 19.46 -22.37 17.39
C PRO A 866 20.76 -21.74 17.91
N VAL A 867 21.19 -22.15 19.11
CA VAL A 867 22.39 -21.60 19.78
C VAL A 867 23.65 -21.78 18.93
N ASP A 868 23.79 -22.92 18.24
CA ASP A 868 24.95 -23.18 17.37
C ASP A 868 25.04 -22.17 16.20
N VAL A 869 23.89 -21.79 15.65
CA VAL A 869 23.79 -20.78 14.59
C VAL A 869 24.16 -19.38 15.13
N LEU A 870 23.73 -19.03 16.34
CA LEU A 870 24.11 -17.77 16.97
C LEU A 870 25.63 -17.69 17.23
N ASN A 871 26.26 -18.79 17.64
CA ASN A 871 27.71 -18.86 17.83
C ASN A 871 28.47 -18.74 16.51
N GLN A 872 28.01 -19.42 15.46
CA GLN A 872 28.55 -19.27 14.11
C GLN A 872 28.45 -17.82 13.61
N LEU A 873 27.31 -17.18 13.83
CA LEU A 873 27.07 -15.78 13.48
C LEU A 873 28.03 -14.82 14.17
N ARG A 874 28.25 -15.00 15.48
CA ARG A 874 29.23 -14.19 16.23
C ARG A 874 30.65 -14.34 15.68
N GLY A 875 31.02 -15.53 15.18
CA GLY A 875 32.30 -15.75 14.52
C GLY A 875 32.39 -15.16 13.10
N ALA A 876 31.26 -15.05 12.41
CA ALA A 876 31.20 -14.52 11.04
C ALA A 876 31.28 -12.98 10.97
N VAL A 877 30.76 -12.29 12.00
CA VAL A 877 30.79 -10.82 12.05
C VAL A 877 32.20 -10.34 12.42
N THR A 878 32.79 -9.54 11.53
CA THR A 878 34.12 -8.97 11.75
C THR A 878 34.03 -7.59 12.41
N SER A 879 34.96 -7.29 13.32
CA SER A 879 34.98 -6.00 14.02
C SER A 879 35.15 -4.85 13.03
N GLY A 880 34.26 -3.84 13.10
CA GLY A 880 34.27 -2.68 12.22
C GLY A 880 33.58 -2.88 10.87
N SER A 881 33.03 -4.07 10.60
CA SER A 881 32.22 -4.32 9.41
C SER A 881 30.88 -3.59 9.46
N PHE A 882 30.21 -3.46 8.31
CA PHE A 882 28.90 -2.82 8.25
C PHE A 882 27.86 -3.57 9.09
N THR A 883 27.89 -4.90 9.10
CA THR A 883 27.03 -5.71 9.98
C THR A 883 27.30 -5.41 11.46
N ALA A 884 28.56 -5.25 11.87
CA ALA A 884 28.91 -4.92 13.25
C ALA A 884 28.39 -3.53 13.66
N GLN A 885 28.39 -2.55 12.75
CA GLN A 885 27.83 -1.22 12.98
C GLN A 885 26.31 -1.29 13.24
N LEU A 886 25.57 -2.03 12.41
CA LEU A 886 24.13 -2.23 12.59
C LEU A 886 23.80 -2.95 13.91
N MET A 887 24.65 -3.90 14.34
CA MET A 887 24.52 -4.57 15.63
C MET A 887 24.68 -3.58 16.81
N GLU A 888 25.70 -2.72 16.74
CA GLU A 888 25.96 -1.70 17.76
C GLU A 888 24.81 -0.68 17.83
N GLU A 889 24.30 -0.24 16.67
CA GLU A 889 23.13 0.65 16.61
C GLU A 889 21.90 0.04 17.28
N LYS A 890 21.59 -1.23 16.98
CA LYS A 890 20.46 -1.93 17.62
C LYS A 890 20.67 -2.06 19.12
N LEU A 891 21.87 -2.46 19.56
CA LEU A 891 22.19 -2.59 20.98
C LEU A 891 22.00 -1.25 21.70
N HIS A 892 22.49 -0.16 21.11
CA HIS A 892 22.32 1.19 21.65
C HIS A 892 20.84 1.57 21.78
N ARG A 893 20.01 1.30 20.75
CA ARG A 893 18.56 1.53 20.80
C ARG A 893 17.91 0.76 21.95
N VAL A 894 18.16 -0.54 22.06
CA VAL A 894 17.55 -1.40 23.10
C VAL A 894 17.94 -0.92 24.50
N MET A 895 19.24 -0.67 24.75
CA MET A 895 19.71 -0.19 26.05
C MET A 895 19.14 1.19 26.40
N LYS A 896 19.00 2.09 25.42
CA LYS A 896 18.35 3.39 25.59
C LYS A 896 16.89 3.24 26.03
N TYR A 897 16.13 2.34 25.40
CA TYR A 897 14.74 2.10 25.77
C TYR A 897 14.59 1.50 27.17
N ILE A 898 15.39 0.47 27.50
CA ILE A 898 15.39 -0.12 28.85
C ILE A 898 15.70 0.96 29.91
N SER A 899 16.72 1.78 29.67
CA SER A 899 17.12 2.85 30.57
C SER A 899 16.00 3.90 30.76
N SER A 900 15.32 4.27 29.67
CA SER A 900 14.19 5.20 29.72
C SER A 900 13.04 4.65 30.56
N LEU A 901 12.63 3.41 30.32
CA LEU A 901 11.58 2.72 31.07
C LEU A 901 11.93 2.61 32.56
N MET A 902 13.19 2.30 32.88
CA MET A 902 13.67 2.23 34.27
C MET A 902 13.60 3.59 34.99
N VAL A 903 13.88 4.69 34.30
CA VAL A 903 13.76 6.05 34.88
C VAL A 903 12.31 6.32 35.26
N GLU A 904 11.36 5.97 34.39
CA GLU A 904 9.93 6.15 34.66
C GLU A 904 9.44 5.28 35.85
N LEU A 905 9.92 4.04 35.96
CA LEU A 905 9.51 3.11 37.02
C LEU A 905 9.98 3.51 38.43
N ARG A 906 11.01 4.37 38.55
CA ARG A 906 11.50 4.85 39.85
C ARG A 906 10.43 5.58 40.66
N VAL A 907 9.45 6.19 40.01
CA VAL A 907 8.36 6.91 40.68
C VAL A 907 7.40 5.96 41.39
N TYR A 908 7.20 4.76 40.86
CA TYR A 908 6.21 3.78 41.36
C TYR A 908 6.79 2.77 42.36
N THR A 909 8.11 2.64 42.39
CA THR A 909 8.82 1.73 43.31
C THR A 909 9.19 2.39 44.64
N ARG A 910 9.20 3.72 44.70
CA ARG A 910 9.33 4.52 45.92
C ARG A 910 7.98 4.59 46.62
#